data_AF-A0A0W4ZBA8-F1
#
_entry.id   AF-A0A0W4ZBA8-F1
#
_cell.length_a   1.000
_cell.length_b   1.000
_cell.length_c   1.000
_cell.angle_alpha   90.00
_cell.angle_beta   90.00
_cell.angle_gamma   90.00
#
_symmetry.space_group_name_H-M   'P 1'
#
loop_
_entity.id
_entity.type
_entity.pdbx_description
1 polymer ?
#
loop_
_entity_poly.entity_id
_entity_poly.type
_entity_poly.pdbx_seq_one_letter_code
_entity_poly.pdbx_strand_id
1 'polypeptide(L)'
;HSLARAVARAVKRQTQVTQGVQSVYDDEEYLLALILKEDTMVELQCKEKLKKYCENLEEADKELNKIYPKLKDICKDKEWDKKCTGLKNKVTGKCTPLKTALDKIVLKALEENYDCKEHERQCLFLEGACPNDLIENCNKLRNLCYQRKRDGVAEKVLLRALGENLESEDKCKEKLKQVCLELNEESDELIKLCLNQVETCKGLMTTKEYTCQSLNALKTELEKPKSNKLQEKCLLLLEGCHFHYQSCKIGKQNCDNLKKKCKDTGITYLPPGLDFDPTKPKITLAEKIDLKKLYLEVAKKGIYIGKPSIKDEAALLALLSKDSTQSIFKDQCKDTIKKKCGNFEEHIILKDLCNNKSIIGNPEEKCKELDKELTTRASLVSEKIGKYLATANVKGIIGWHMLYTFLGEKVCAKLLSDCFYLKGQGPLDKECDNLKAACYKKGLESQANEALQDKLQGKLHGSNGTWLVELQKELVKVCKGLKDKSDELFVLCAQPKKAALILSTDLRFRAIFLREQLNEKRDFPTETDCKELEKKCRILGQDSSEIKWSCLTLNQHCDRLRIAEQLEELLLKEKTKDLKDQIKCKESINKRCNDWVKKRKNLFTLACLEENITCQIITKNLESKCNALKENMETRNALTNAADNNMKEKTCKFWTPYCEKFTPSCKKLIEEKSGEKNGLCSQLNKKCESFFKKRELDDKAIDGLKGYLTTKEVCEKTLEKYCVPLNNATNGLETLCKSDDSSKDEKTVRGETCKRLVEQVQEKCPNLQNELTKAKEELKKKEKEYKNLKKEAEEAMKEANLILSRTKVSGDKSENGTASNTSAKGKDTAQFRLVRRDQKPKVTEEEVKAFDLVAQAFGFYVELREKCQDLLKGCGLKKECSCEDQCEKIENTCKKLKPLEVKPYEVKTVTETNITTVTETVKEAEKTVGDGEKCKSLSTSDTWITHTSTHTSTSTTTSTVTSRITLTSTRRCKPTKCTTGEEDEAGEVKPSEGLRMSGWSVMRGVLVVMMISFMI
;
A
#
# COMPACT_ATOMS: atom_id res chain seq x y z
N HIS A 1 -47.41 -13.78 -13.54
CA HIS A 1 -47.25 -15.25 -13.37
C HIS A 1 -46.14 -15.90 -14.21
N SER A 2 -45.62 -15.29 -15.30
CA SER A 2 -44.49 -15.83 -16.08
C SER A 2 -43.11 -15.61 -15.43
N LEU A 3 -42.90 -14.53 -14.66
CA LEU A 3 -41.64 -14.25 -13.95
C LEU A 3 -41.37 -15.15 -12.74
N ALA A 4 -42.41 -15.53 -11.98
CA ALA A 4 -42.27 -16.50 -10.90
C ALA A 4 -41.85 -17.88 -11.43
N ARG A 5 -42.21 -18.24 -12.67
CA ARG A 5 -41.71 -19.43 -13.36
C ARG A 5 -40.25 -19.33 -13.79
N ALA A 6 -39.71 -18.14 -14.04
CA ALA A 6 -38.30 -17.95 -14.40
C ALA A 6 -37.37 -18.08 -13.18
N VAL A 7 -37.74 -17.47 -12.06
CA VAL A 7 -37.01 -17.60 -10.78
C VAL A 7 -37.17 -19.02 -10.22
N ALA A 8 -38.38 -19.60 -10.30
CA ALA A 8 -38.56 -21.01 -9.99
C ALA A 8 -37.80 -21.92 -10.96
N ARG A 9 -37.58 -21.57 -12.24
CA ARG A 9 -36.72 -22.35 -13.15
C ARG A 9 -35.23 -22.19 -12.85
N ALA A 10 -34.76 -21.05 -12.32
CA ALA A 10 -33.37 -20.90 -11.87
C ALA A 10 -33.09 -21.72 -10.60
N VAL A 11 -34.02 -21.70 -9.63
CA VAL A 11 -33.95 -22.53 -8.42
C VAL A 11 -34.26 -24.01 -8.71
N LYS A 12 -35.11 -24.30 -9.70
CA LYS A 12 -35.41 -25.66 -10.19
C LYS A 12 -34.30 -26.22 -11.09
N ARG A 13 -33.51 -25.38 -11.77
CA ARG A 13 -32.24 -25.78 -12.40
C ARG A 13 -31.17 -26.09 -11.34
N GLN A 14 -31.10 -25.35 -10.23
CA GLN A 14 -30.22 -25.73 -9.11
C GLN A 14 -30.67 -27.01 -8.39
N THR A 15 -31.96 -27.35 -8.39
CA THR A 15 -32.47 -28.58 -7.74
C THR A 15 -32.63 -29.78 -8.69
N GLN A 16 -32.82 -29.60 -10.00
CA GLN A 16 -32.78 -30.71 -10.99
C GLN A 16 -31.37 -31.22 -11.29
N VAL A 17 -30.32 -30.46 -10.94
CA VAL A 17 -28.92 -30.93 -11.00
C VAL A 17 -28.64 -32.08 -10.00
N THR A 18 -29.58 -32.40 -9.10
CA THR A 18 -29.45 -33.53 -8.16
C THR A 18 -30.06 -34.85 -8.63
N GLN A 19 -30.55 -34.95 -9.89
CA GLN A 19 -30.91 -36.25 -10.48
C GLN A 19 -29.90 -36.65 -11.56
N GLY A 20 -28.87 -37.39 -11.14
CA GLY A 20 -28.17 -38.36 -11.99
C GLY A 20 -27.03 -37.89 -12.91
N VAL A 21 -26.44 -36.71 -12.72
CA VAL A 21 -25.18 -36.36 -13.42
C VAL A 21 -24.00 -36.82 -12.56
N GLN A 22 -23.37 -37.91 -12.97
CA GLN A 22 -22.12 -38.37 -12.39
C GLN A 22 -21.05 -37.28 -12.58
N SER A 23 -20.42 -36.84 -11.49
CA SER A 23 -19.38 -35.82 -11.51
C SER A 23 -18.24 -36.24 -12.47
N VAL A 24 -17.72 -35.31 -13.28
CA VAL A 24 -16.57 -35.55 -14.20
C VAL A 24 -15.37 -36.15 -13.47
N TYR A 25 -15.19 -35.81 -12.19
CA TYR A 25 -14.13 -36.38 -11.35
C TYR A 25 -14.39 -37.84 -10.98
N ASP A 26 -15.67 -38.22 -10.85
CA ASP A 26 -16.11 -39.55 -10.46
C ASP A 26 -16.32 -40.49 -11.64
N ASP A 27 -16.00 -40.05 -12.84
CA ASP A 27 -16.11 -40.84 -14.06
C ASP A 27 -14.70 -41.24 -14.54
N GLU A 28 -14.44 -42.54 -14.53
CA GLU A 28 -13.13 -43.10 -14.91
C GLU A 28 -12.76 -42.73 -16.35
N GLU A 29 -13.74 -42.67 -17.26
CA GLU A 29 -13.49 -42.41 -18.68
C GLU A 29 -13.02 -40.97 -18.93
N TYR A 30 -13.54 -39.99 -18.18
CA TYR A 30 -13.05 -38.61 -18.24
C TYR A 30 -11.62 -38.49 -17.70
N LEU A 31 -11.30 -39.20 -16.61
CA LEU A 31 -9.96 -39.17 -16.03
C LEU A 31 -8.93 -39.85 -16.96
N LEU A 32 -9.31 -40.98 -17.56
CA LEU A 32 -8.51 -41.65 -18.58
C LEU A 32 -8.34 -40.77 -19.82
N ALA A 33 -9.37 -40.04 -20.26
CA ALA A 33 -9.27 -39.08 -21.37
C ALA A 33 -8.25 -37.96 -21.09
N LEU A 34 -8.26 -37.41 -19.87
CA LEU A 34 -7.31 -36.39 -19.43
C LEU A 34 -5.85 -36.89 -19.39
N ILE A 35 -5.63 -38.13 -18.95
CA ILE A 35 -4.29 -38.74 -18.82
C ILE A 35 -3.76 -39.18 -20.18
N LEU A 36 -4.58 -39.87 -20.97
CA LEU A 36 -4.17 -40.56 -22.18
C LEU A 36 -4.18 -39.64 -23.41
N LYS A 37 -5.20 -38.81 -23.64
CA LYS A 37 -5.33 -38.04 -24.90
C LYS A 37 -5.45 -38.94 -26.16
N GLU A 38 -5.73 -38.34 -27.32
CA GLU A 38 -6.13 -39.03 -28.57
C GLU A 38 -5.09 -40.07 -29.05
N ASP A 39 -3.83 -39.66 -29.18
CA ASP A 39 -2.73 -40.45 -29.77
C ASP A 39 -2.40 -41.75 -29.02
N THR A 40 -3.04 -42.00 -27.87
CA THR A 40 -2.76 -43.17 -27.04
C THR A 40 -4.01 -43.96 -26.65
N MET A 41 -5.13 -43.71 -27.35
CA MET A 41 -6.36 -44.50 -27.20
C MET A 41 -6.37 -45.79 -28.05
N VAL A 42 -5.24 -46.14 -28.67
CA VAL A 42 -4.99 -47.46 -29.24
C VAL A 42 -4.57 -48.40 -28.10
N GLU A 43 -5.14 -49.61 -28.03
CA GLU A 43 -5.04 -50.49 -26.85
C GLU A 43 -3.60 -50.74 -26.35
N LEU A 44 -2.64 -50.96 -27.25
CA LEU A 44 -1.23 -51.17 -26.88
C LEU A 44 -0.59 -49.91 -26.27
N GLN A 45 -0.79 -48.75 -26.91
CA GLN A 45 -0.24 -47.46 -26.47
C GLN A 45 -0.91 -46.97 -25.17
N CYS A 46 -2.18 -47.30 -24.98
CA CYS A 46 -2.92 -47.04 -23.74
C CYS A 46 -2.24 -47.71 -22.55
N LYS A 47 -1.89 -49.00 -22.67
CA LYS A 47 -1.24 -49.76 -21.60
C LYS A 47 0.14 -49.20 -21.25
N GLU A 48 0.98 -48.95 -22.25
CA GLU A 48 2.33 -48.40 -22.02
C GLU A 48 2.29 -47.05 -21.30
N LYS A 49 1.34 -46.19 -21.68
CA LYS A 49 1.22 -44.87 -21.07
C LYS A 49 0.59 -44.90 -19.68
N LEU A 50 -0.39 -45.78 -19.44
CA LEU A 50 -0.92 -46.01 -18.10
C LEU A 50 0.17 -46.55 -17.17
N LYS A 51 0.95 -47.52 -17.64
CA LYS A 51 2.11 -48.04 -16.90
C LYS A 51 3.07 -46.93 -16.51
N LYS A 52 3.53 -46.15 -17.49
CA LYS A 52 4.44 -45.04 -17.25
C LYS A 52 3.83 -43.98 -16.33
N TYR A 53 2.54 -43.67 -16.48
CA TYR A 53 1.84 -42.73 -15.60
C TYR A 53 1.82 -43.22 -14.15
N CYS A 54 1.49 -44.50 -13.93
CA CYS A 54 1.39 -45.10 -12.61
C CYS A 54 2.76 -45.26 -11.94
N GLU A 55 3.80 -45.69 -12.66
CA GLU A 55 5.18 -45.73 -12.15
C GLU A 55 5.64 -44.35 -11.65
N ASN A 56 5.42 -43.29 -12.44
CA ASN A 56 5.74 -41.93 -12.02
C ASN A 56 4.91 -41.48 -10.80
N LEU A 57 3.66 -41.95 -10.68
CA LEU A 57 2.80 -41.61 -9.55
C LEU A 57 3.24 -42.34 -8.28
N GLU A 58 3.69 -43.60 -8.37
CA GLU A 58 4.21 -44.40 -7.26
C GLU A 58 5.51 -43.82 -6.67
N GLU A 59 6.36 -43.21 -7.50
CA GLU A 59 7.57 -42.49 -7.04
C GLU A 59 7.21 -41.34 -6.07
N ALA A 60 6.06 -40.69 -6.30
CA ALA A 60 5.57 -39.57 -5.52
C ALA A 60 4.61 -39.99 -4.38
N ASP A 61 3.80 -41.01 -4.61
CA ASP A 61 2.83 -41.58 -3.66
C ASP A 61 2.73 -43.10 -3.80
N LYS A 62 3.50 -43.83 -3.00
CA LYS A 62 3.50 -45.31 -2.99
C LYS A 62 2.13 -45.97 -2.77
N GLU A 63 1.18 -45.27 -2.14
CA GLU A 63 -0.16 -45.81 -1.86
C GLU A 63 -1.20 -45.47 -2.94
N LEU A 64 -0.86 -44.57 -3.87
CA LEU A 64 -1.69 -44.09 -4.98
C LEU A 64 -3.07 -43.55 -4.58
N ASN A 65 -3.26 -43.22 -3.31
CA ASN A 65 -4.56 -42.86 -2.72
C ASN A 65 -4.58 -41.45 -2.12
N LYS A 66 -3.43 -40.78 -1.95
CA LYS A 66 -3.35 -39.50 -1.23
C LYS A 66 -3.89 -38.34 -2.04
N ILE A 67 -3.77 -38.41 -3.36
CA ILE A 67 -4.32 -37.42 -4.29
C ILE A 67 -5.79 -37.70 -4.54
N TYR A 68 -6.14 -38.83 -5.15
CA TYR A 68 -7.52 -39.17 -5.46
C TYR A 68 -7.71 -40.68 -5.42
N PRO A 69 -8.69 -41.22 -4.66
CA PRO A 69 -8.81 -42.66 -4.43
C PRO A 69 -8.89 -43.50 -5.71
N LYS A 70 -9.53 -42.99 -6.78
CA LYS A 70 -9.67 -43.73 -8.04
C LYS A 70 -8.36 -43.85 -8.83
N LEU A 71 -7.32 -43.07 -8.51
CA LEU A 71 -6.00 -43.24 -9.15
C LEU A 71 -5.40 -44.60 -8.78
N LYS A 72 -5.62 -45.05 -7.54
CA LYS A 72 -5.25 -46.40 -7.11
C LYS A 72 -5.96 -47.46 -7.95
N ASP A 73 -7.24 -47.26 -8.26
CA ASP A 73 -7.99 -48.18 -9.10
C ASP A 73 -7.44 -48.17 -10.53
N ILE A 74 -7.23 -47.00 -11.15
CA ILE A 74 -6.67 -46.86 -12.50
C ILE A 74 -5.31 -47.56 -12.62
N CYS A 75 -4.47 -47.50 -11.59
CA CYS A 75 -3.13 -48.08 -11.57
C CYS A 75 -3.05 -49.56 -11.15
N LYS A 76 -4.17 -50.29 -11.09
CA LYS A 76 -4.11 -51.76 -10.91
C LYS A 76 -3.72 -52.45 -12.22
N ASP A 77 -2.47 -52.88 -12.32
CA ASP A 77 -1.86 -53.54 -13.49
C ASP A 77 -2.72 -54.67 -14.11
N LYS A 78 -3.34 -55.50 -13.26
CA LYS A 78 -4.17 -56.65 -13.71
C LYS A 78 -5.49 -56.25 -14.42
N GLU A 79 -5.80 -54.96 -14.47
CA GLU A 79 -7.04 -54.43 -15.05
C GLU A 79 -6.82 -53.50 -16.27
N TRP A 80 -5.56 -53.23 -16.67
CA TRP A 80 -5.30 -52.32 -17.79
C TRP A 80 -5.87 -52.83 -19.12
N ASP A 81 -5.86 -54.13 -19.36
CA ASP A 81 -6.51 -54.73 -20.53
C ASP A 81 -7.98 -54.33 -20.59
N LYS A 82 -8.71 -54.53 -19.48
CA LYS A 82 -10.13 -54.18 -19.39
C LYS A 82 -10.39 -52.67 -19.52
N LYS A 83 -9.49 -51.83 -19.01
CA LYS A 83 -9.61 -50.36 -19.05
C LYS A 83 -9.33 -49.78 -20.43
N CYS A 84 -8.36 -50.35 -21.16
CA CYS A 84 -8.01 -49.91 -22.50
C CYS A 84 -8.98 -50.47 -23.57
N THR A 85 -9.56 -51.65 -23.35
CA THR A 85 -10.50 -52.25 -24.32
C THR A 85 -11.76 -51.41 -24.49
N GLY A 86 -12.00 -50.99 -25.74
CA GLY A 86 -13.15 -50.16 -26.11
C GLY A 86 -13.14 -48.73 -25.54
N LEU A 87 -12.05 -48.29 -24.91
CA LEU A 87 -11.94 -46.96 -24.29
C LEU A 87 -12.17 -45.84 -25.31
N LYS A 88 -11.59 -45.96 -26.50
CA LYS A 88 -11.78 -45.00 -27.59
C LYS A 88 -13.26 -44.76 -27.88
N ASN A 89 -14.04 -45.83 -28.04
CA ASN A 89 -15.47 -45.73 -28.34
C ASN A 89 -16.25 -45.10 -27.17
N LYS A 90 -15.91 -45.45 -25.93
CA LYS A 90 -16.52 -44.87 -24.72
C LYS A 90 -16.27 -43.35 -24.63
N VAL A 91 -15.02 -42.93 -24.81
CA VAL A 91 -14.64 -41.51 -24.78
C VAL A 91 -15.25 -40.75 -25.96
N THR A 92 -15.19 -41.28 -27.18
CA THR A 92 -15.86 -40.68 -28.35
C THR A 92 -17.37 -40.55 -28.11
N GLY A 93 -18.00 -41.54 -27.47
CA GLY A 93 -19.41 -41.50 -27.07
C GLY A 93 -19.76 -40.35 -26.13
N LYS A 94 -18.79 -39.81 -25.37
CA LYS A 94 -18.95 -38.59 -24.55
C LYS A 94 -18.62 -37.30 -25.30
N CYS A 95 -17.72 -37.37 -26.27
CA CYS A 95 -17.34 -36.22 -27.07
C CYS A 95 -18.45 -35.74 -28.03
N THR A 96 -19.18 -36.65 -28.67
CA THR A 96 -20.24 -36.29 -29.62
C THR A 96 -21.41 -35.53 -28.96
N PRO A 97 -21.94 -35.94 -27.79
CA PRO A 97 -22.95 -35.17 -27.06
C PRO A 97 -22.44 -33.79 -26.65
N LEU A 98 -21.20 -33.68 -26.15
CA LEU A 98 -20.60 -32.40 -25.79
C LEU A 98 -20.48 -31.49 -27.01
N LYS A 99 -19.96 -31.97 -28.14
CA LYS A 99 -19.89 -31.22 -29.40
C LYS A 99 -21.25 -30.65 -29.78
N THR A 100 -22.28 -31.50 -29.78
CA THR A 100 -23.67 -31.12 -30.10
C THR A 100 -24.22 -30.06 -29.13
N ALA A 101 -23.90 -30.16 -27.84
CA ALA A 101 -24.28 -29.17 -26.85
C ALA A 101 -23.58 -27.83 -27.10
N LEU A 102 -22.26 -27.85 -27.34
CA LEU A 102 -21.45 -26.67 -27.62
C LEU A 102 -21.90 -25.96 -28.89
N ASP A 103 -22.21 -26.69 -29.97
CA ASP A 103 -22.71 -26.10 -31.21
C ASP A 103 -23.99 -25.28 -30.96
N LYS A 104 -24.93 -25.81 -30.18
CA LYS A 104 -26.16 -25.10 -29.80
C LYS A 104 -25.88 -23.85 -28.96
N ILE A 105 -24.91 -23.92 -28.06
CA ILE A 105 -24.52 -22.83 -27.17
C ILE A 105 -23.84 -21.71 -27.95
N VAL A 106 -22.92 -22.07 -28.87
CA VAL A 106 -22.19 -21.12 -29.72
C VAL A 106 -23.15 -20.41 -30.68
N LEU A 107 -24.13 -21.11 -31.24
CA LEU A 107 -25.09 -20.55 -32.22
C LEU A 107 -26.08 -19.54 -31.62
N LYS A 108 -26.46 -19.69 -30.35
CA LYS A 108 -27.48 -18.81 -29.74
C LYS A 108 -26.94 -17.48 -29.21
N ALA A 109 -25.62 -17.31 -29.22
CA ALA A 109 -24.91 -16.48 -28.25
C ALA A 109 -25.28 -16.88 -26.81
N LEU A 110 -24.34 -16.75 -25.88
CA LEU A 110 -24.60 -17.17 -24.49
C LEU A 110 -25.77 -16.36 -23.91
N GLU A 111 -26.82 -17.02 -23.42
CA GLU A 111 -27.89 -16.35 -22.64
C GLU A 111 -27.26 -15.57 -21.46
N GLU A 112 -27.91 -14.47 -21.03
CA GLU A 112 -27.41 -13.55 -19.99
C GLU A 112 -27.03 -14.18 -18.65
N ASN A 113 -27.43 -15.43 -18.39
CA ASN A 113 -27.12 -16.20 -17.17
C ASN A 113 -26.43 -17.55 -17.43
N TYR A 114 -25.86 -17.77 -18.62
CA TYR A 114 -25.17 -19.02 -18.92
C TYR A 114 -23.91 -19.17 -18.06
N ASP A 115 -23.78 -20.30 -17.34
CA ASP A 115 -22.59 -20.65 -16.58
C ASP A 115 -21.62 -21.48 -17.44
N CYS A 116 -20.46 -20.91 -17.72
CA CYS A 116 -19.43 -21.56 -18.53
C CYS A 116 -18.76 -22.74 -17.83
N LYS A 117 -18.82 -22.80 -16.50
CA LYS A 117 -17.97 -23.68 -15.70
C LYS A 117 -18.11 -25.15 -16.05
N GLU A 118 -19.33 -25.63 -16.23
CA GLU A 118 -19.58 -27.05 -16.51
C GLU A 118 -19.02 -27.48 -17.87
N HIS A 119 -19.28 -26.71 -18.92
CA HIS A 119 -18.83 -27.04 -20.27
C HIS A 119 -17.33 -26.79 -20.45
N GLU A 120 -16.77 -25.75 -19.80
CA GLU A 120 -15.33 -25.52 -19.74
C GLU A 120 -14.61 -26.69 -19.04
N ARG A 121 -15.21 -27.24 -17.97
CA ARG A 121 -14.70 -28.44 -17.29
C ARG A 121 -14.73 -29.66 -18.22
N GLN A 122 -15.84 -29.94 -18.89
CA GLN A 122 -15.90 -31.08 -19.81
C GLN A 122 -14.89 -30.93 -20.95
N CYS A 123 -14.73 -29.72 -21.50
CA CYS A 123 -13.68 -29.40 -22.47
C CYS A 123 -12.28 -29.66 -21.91
N LEU A 124 -11.98 -29.26 -20.68
CA LEU A 124 -10.67 -29.48 -20.04
C LEU A 124 -10.27 -30.96 -20.04
N PHE A 125 -11.22 -31.86 -19.77
CA PHE A 125 -10.98 -33.30 -19.68
C PHE A 125 -11.02 -34.02 -21.05
N LEU A 126 -11.93 -33.65 -21.95
CA LEU A 126 -12.15 -34.40 -23.20
C LEU A 126 -11.43 -33.84 -24.42
N GLU A 127 -11.10 -32.55 -24.47
CA GLU A 127 -10.55 -31.91 -25.68
C GLU A 127 -9.26 -32.57 -26.17
N GLY A 128 -8.40 -33.01 -25.23
CA GLY A 128 -7.17 -33.72 -25.58
C GLY A 128 -7.41 -35.12 -26.16
N ALA A 129 -8.53 -35.76 -25.84
CA ALA A 129 -8.90 -37.09 -26.32
C ALA A 129 -9.69 -37.07 -27.63
N CYS A 130 -10.40 -35.97 -27.91
CA CYS A 130 -11.22 -35.78 -29.11
C CYS A 130 -10.92 -34.43 -29.80
N PRO A 131 -9.67 -34.18 -30.22
CA PRO A 131 -9.27 -32.87 -30.72
C PRO A 131 -9.98 -32.49 -32.02
N ASN A 132 -10.24 -33.47 -32.91
CA ASN A 132 -10.96 -33.27 -34.17
C ASN A 132 -12.42 -32.80 -33.97
N ASP A 133 -13.01 -33.13 -32.83
CA ASP A 133 -14.40 -32.79 -32.52
C ASP A 133 -14.56 -31.56 -31.63
N LEU A 134 -13.59 -31.31 -30.75
CA LEU A 134 -13.76 -30.39 -29.63
C LEU A 134 -12.86 -29.16 -29.65
N ILE A 135 -11.69 -29.17 -30.31
CA ILE A 135 -10.74 -28.03 -30.23
C ILE A 135 -11.41 -26.71 -30.63
N GLU A 136 -12.08 -26.66 -31.79
CA GLU A 136 -12.71 -25.43 -32.25
C GLU A 136 -13.85 -24.97 -31.34
N ASN A 137 -14.72 -25.90 -30.95
CA ASN A 137 -15.91 -25.57 -30.16
C ASN A 137 -15.58 -25.19 -28.72
N CYS A 138 -14.64 -25.89 -28.09
CA CYS A 138 -14.13 -25.55 -26.77
C CYS A 138 -13.36 -24.22 -26.78
N ASN A 139 -12.59 -23.94 -27.83
CA ASN A 139 -11.93 -22.65 -27.99
C ASN A 139 -12.94 -21.51 -28.14
N LYS A 140 -13.96 -21.67 -29.00
CA LYS A 140 -15.07 -20.69 -29.16
C LYS A 140 -15.79 -20.43 -27.85
N LEU A 141 -16.16 -21.50 -27.11
CA LEU A 141 -16.80 -21.39 -25.80
C LEU A 141 -15.96 -20.51 -24.86
N ARG A 142 -14.68 -20.84 -24.67
CA ARG A 142 -13.78 -20.10 -23.77
C ARG A 142 -13.61 -18.65 -24.19
N ASN A 143 -13.49 -18.37 -25.49
CA ASN A 143 -13.41 -17.01 -26.02
C ASN A 143 -14.67 -16.19 -25.71
N LEU A 144 -15.86 -16.78 -25.88
CA LEU A 144 -17.14 -16.14 -25.53
C LEU A 144 -17.26 -15.91 -24.03
N CYS A 145 -16.92 -16.90 -23.21
CA CYS A 145 -16.94 -16.82 -21.76
C CYS A 145 -15.99 -15.77 -21.20
N TYR A 146 -14.78 -15.69 -21.77
CA TYR A 146 -13.79 -14.66 -21.43
C TYR A 146 -14.31 -13.25 -21.76
N GLN A 147 -14.80 -13.06 -22.99
CA GLN A 147 -15.28 -11.75 -23.44
C GLN A 147 -16.47 -11.27 -22.61
N ARG A 148 -17.46 -12.15 -22.37
CA ARG A 148 -18.65 -11.80 -21.58
C ARG A 148 -18.32 -11.38 -20.15
N LYS A 149 -17.32 -12.02 -19.52
CA LYS A 149 -16.85 -11.59 -18.19
C LYS A 149 -16.20 -10.21 -18.23
N ARG A 150 -15.46 -9.86 -19.30
CA ARG A 150 -14.90 -8.50 -19.48
C ARG A 150 -16.00 -7.46 -19.71
N ASP A 151 -16.93 -7.76 -20.63
CA ASP A 151 -18.06 -6.88 -20.94
C ASP A 151 -18.90 -6.59 -19.68
N GLY A 152 -19.24 -7.62 -18.91
CA GLY A 152 -20.00 -7.46 -17.66
C GLY A 152 -19.27 -6.66 -16.58
N VAL A 153 -17.93 -6.66 -16.55
CA VAL A 153 -17.16 -5.79 -15.66
C VAL A 153 -17.25 -4.34 -16.13
N ALA A 154 -17.09 -4.07 -17.42
CA ALA A 154 -17.20 -2.73 -17.98
C ALA A 154 -18.61 -2.13 -17.75
N GLU A 155 -19.66 -2.92 -17.93
CA GLU A 155 -21.04 -2.52 -17.57
C GLU A 155 -21.18 -2.22 -16.08
N LYS A 156 -20.66 -3.10 -15.20
CA LYS A 156 -20.69 -2.88 -13.74
C LYS A 156 -19.92 -1.61 -13.33
N VAL A 157 -18.82 -1.30 -14.00
CA VAL A 157 -18.04 -0.07 -13.82
C VAL A 157 -18.89 1.16 -14.16
N LEU A 158 -19.53 1.17 -15.33
CA LEU A 158 -20.41 2.28 -15.73
C LEU A 158 -21.64 2.40 -14.82
N LEU A 159 -22.24 1.29 -14.38
CA LEU A 159 -23.35 1.30 -13.42
C LEU A 159 -22.97 1.99 -12.11
N ARG A 160 -21.77 1.72 -11.58
CA ARG A 160 -21.26 2.38 -10.37
C ARG A 160 -20.96 3.85 -10.59
N ALA A 161 -20.42 4.21 -11.75
CA ALA A 161 -20.04 5.58 -12.07
C ALA A 161 -21.24 6.50 -12.33
N LEU A 162 -22.29 5.99 -12.98
CA LEU A 162 -23.47 6.78 -13.33
C LEU A 162 -24.43 6.96 -12.15
N GLY A 163 -24.55 5.97 -11.27
CA GLY A 163 -25.33 6.07 -10.03
C GLY A 163 -26.78 6.54 -10.27
N GLU A 164 -27.14 7.68 -9.69
CA GLU A 164 -28.49 8.26 -9.79
C GLU A 164 -28.87 8.74 -11.21
N ASN A 165 -27.90 8.91 -12.11
CA ASN A 165 -28.13 9.44 -13.46
C ASN A 165 -28.77 8.42 -14.43
N LEU A 166 -29.09 7.22 -13.95
CA LEU A 166 -29.82 6.18 -14.67
C LEU A 166 -31.35 6.30 -14.49
N GLU A 167 -31.88 7.52 -14.38
CA GLU A 167 -33.34 7.76 -14.29
C GLU A 167 -34.00 7.86 -15.66
N SER A 168 -33.31 8.46 -16.63
CA SER A 168 -33.78 8.60 -18.01
C SER A 168 -32.61 8.41 -18.97
N GLU A 169 -32.93 8.08 -20.23
CA GLU A 169 -31.93 7.86 -21.27
C GLU A 169 -31.10 9.13 -21.53
N ASP A 170 -31.71 10.32 -21.50
CA ASP A 170 -31.02 11.59 -21.75
C ASP A 170 -30.04 11.96 -20.64
N LYS A 171 -30.46 11.83 -19.37
CA LYS A 171 -29.57 12.02 -18.21
C LYS A 171 -28.41 11.03 -18.23
N CYS A 172 -28.68 9.79 -18.64
CA CYS A 172 -27.66 8.77 -18.79
C CYS A 172 -26.62 9.20 -19.84
N LYS A 173 -27.05 9.64 -21.03
CA LYS A 173 -26.15 10.06 -22.12
C LYS A 173 -25.26 11.24 -21.71
N GLU A 174 -25.86 12.28 -21.13
CA GLU A 174 -25.13 13.47 -20.69
C GLU A 174 -24.05 13.11 -19.67
N LYS A 175 -24.40 12.29 -18.66
CA LYS A 175 -23.45 11.88 -17.64
C LYS A 175 -22.42 10.89 -18.18
N LEU A 176 -22.81 10.00 -19.10
CA LEU A 176 -21.92 9.03 -19.72
C LEU A 176 -20.79 9.73 -20.46
N LYS A 177 -21.06 10.84 -21.18
CA LYS A 177 -20.00 11.67 -21.80
C LYS A 177 -18.92 12.06 -20.79
N GLN A 178 -19.31 12.57 -19.61
CA GLN A 178 -18.38 12.98 -18.56
C GLN A 178 -17.60 11.79 -17.97
N VAL A 179 -18.30 10.69 -17.66
CA VAL A 179 -17.68 9.47 -17.11
C VAL A 179 -16.67 8.86 -18.09
N CYS A 180 -17.00 8.87 -19.37
CA CYS A 180 -16.14 8.34 -20.42
C CYS A 180 -14.82 9.11 -20.57
N LEU A 181 -14.79 10.41 -20.30
CA LEU A 181 -13.53 11.18 -20.29
C LEU A 181 -12.56 10.71 -19.19
N GLU A 182 -13.07 10.16 -18.09
CA GLU A 182 -12.25 9.71 -16.97
C GLU A 182 -11.93 8.20 -17.02
N LEU A 183 -12.77 7.37 -17.65
CA LEU A 183 -12.68 5.91 -17.55
C LEU A 183 -12.48 5.17 -18.89
N ASN A 184 -12.59 5.82 -20.05
CA ASN A 184 -12.47 5.10 -21.32
C ASN A 184 -11.10 4.40 -21.48
N GLU A 185 -10.02 4.97 -20.96
CA GLU A 185 -8.66 4.37 -21.01
C GLU A 185 -8.44 3.22 -20.01
N GLU A 186 -9.45 2.84 -19.22
CA GLU A 186 -9.32 1.77 -18.23
C GLU A 186 -9.52 0.36 -18.81
N SER A 187 -10.20 0.21 -19.96
CA SER A 187 -10.32 -1.06 -20.71
C SER A 187 -10.86 -0.86 -22.13
N ASP A 188 -10.56 -1.79 -23.05
CA ASP A 188 -11.10 -1.76 -24.42
C ASP A 188 -12.64 -1.81 -24.45
N GLU A 189 -13.25 -2.58 -23.54
CA GLU A 189 -14.70 -2.69 -23.41
C GLU A 189 -15.35 -1.36 -23.00
N LEU A 190 -14.71 -0.60 -22.10
CA LEU A 190 -15.19 0.73 -21.73
C LEU A 190 -15.12 1.71 -22.92
N ILE A 191 -14.06 1.66 -23.74
CA ILE A 191 -13.98 2.44 -24.98
C ILE A 191 -15.18 2.12 -25.87
N LYS A 192 -15.47 0.83 -26.09
CA LYS A 192 -16.61 0.40 -26.91
C LYS A 192 -17.95 0.93 -26.36
N LEU A 193 -18.19 0.78 -25.07
CA LEU A 193 -19.42 1.26 -24.43
C LEU A 193 -19.55 2.79 -24.50
N CYS A 194 -18.44 3.51 -24.35
CA CYS A 194 -18.39 4.97 -24.45
C CYS A 194 -18.67 5.51 -25.85
N LEU A 195 -18.29 4.76 -26.89
CA LEU A 195 -18.59 5.10 -28.28
C LEU A 195 -20.06 4.83 -28.67
N ASN A 196 -20.69 3.83 -28.07
CA ASN A 196 -22.08 3.43 -28.35
C ASN A 196 -23.08 3.94 -27.30
N GLN A 197 -23.08 5.24 -27.01
CA GLN A 197 -23.80 5.84 -25.86
C GLN A 197 -25.29 5.48 -25.78
N VAL A 198 -26.01 5.46 -26.91
CA VAL A 198 -27.44 5.16 -26.97
C VAL A 198 -27.74 3.72 -26.52
N GLU A 199 -27.06 2.74 -27.13
CA GLU A 199 -27.23 1.33 -26.80
C GLU A 199 -26.73 1.01 -25.40
N THR A 200 -25.58 1.59 -25.03
CA THR A 200 -25.01 1.47 -23.68
C THR A 200 -26.00 1.93 -22.63
N CYS A 201 -26.60 3.12 -22.78
CA CYS A 201 -27.61 3.59 -21.81
C CYS A 201 -28.82 2.66 -21.72
N LYS A 202 -29.35 2.16 -22.84
CA LYS A 202 -30.46 1.20 -22.84
C LYS A 202 -30.10 -0.12 -22.13
N GLY A 203 -28.91 -0.65 -22.38
CA GLY A 203 -28.40 -1.86 -21.72
C GLY A 203 -28.19 -1.66 -20.22
N LEU A 204 -27.62 -0.52 -19.82
CA LEU A 204 -27.40 -0.18 -18.41
C LEU A 204 -28.72 0.01 -17.64
N MET A 205 -29.74 0.58 -18.27
CA MET A 205 -31.07 0.70 -17.66
C MET A 205 -31.69 -0.68 -17.38
N THR A 206 -31.58 -1.62 -18.33
CA THR A 206 -32.04 -3.00 -18.16
C THR A 206 -31.27 -3.71 -17.05
N THR A 207 -29.95 -3.58 -17.04
CA THR A 207 -29.07 -4.19 -16.03
C THR A 207 -29.31 -3.63 -14.64
N LYS A 208 -29.59 -2.32 -14.55
CA LYS A 208 -30.02 -1.66 -13.31
C LYS A 208 -31.28 -2.32 -12.76
N GLU A 209 -32.32 -2.52 -13.56
CA GLU A 209 -33.56 -3.14 -13.09
C GLU A 209 -33.32 -4.53 -12.49
N TYR A 210 -32.56 -5.38 -13.18
CA TYR A 210 -32.18 -6.70 -12.69
C TYR A 210 -31.39 -6.64 -11.37
N THR A 211 -30.42 -5.71 -11.28
CA THR A 211 -29.62 -5.50 -10.08
C THR A 211 -30.49 -5.08 -8.90
N CYS A 212 -31.43 -4.15 -9.12
CA CYS A 212 -32.35 -3.70 -8.09
C CYS A 212 -33.30 -4.81 -7.62
N GLN A 213 -33.82 -5.63 -8.54
CA GLN A 213 -34.64 -6.79 -8.21
C GLN A 213 -33.87 -7.80 -7.37
N SER A 214 -32.62 -8.09 -7.74
CA SER A 214 -31.75 -9.03 -7.02
C SER A 214 -31.43 -8.54 -5.60
N LEU A 215 -31.10 -7.26 -5.43
CA LEU A 215 -30.87 -6.66 -4.11
C LEU A 215 -32.11 -6.71 -3.22
N ASN A 216 -33.29 -6.43 -3.77
CA ASN A 216 -34.57 -6.51 -3.05
C ASN A 216 -34.91 -7.95 -2.61
N ALA A 217 -34.66 -8.94 -3.49
CA ALA A 217 -34.86 -10.34 -3.15
C ALA A 217 -33.94 -10.79 -2.00
N LEU A 218 -32.66 -10.45 -2.07
CA LEU A 218 -31.67 -10.76 -1.03
C LEU A 218 -32.01 -10.09 0.31
N LYS A 219 -32.49 -8.84 0.30
CA LYS A 219 -32.98 -8.15 1.50
C LYS A 219 -34.11 -8.93 2.18
N THR A 220 -35.10 -9.36 1.39
CA THR A 220 -36.28 -10.09 1.88
C THR A 220 -35.89 -11.43 2.51
N GLU A 221 -34.84 -12.10 2.01
CA GLU A 221 -34.31 -13.31 2.65
C GLU A 221 -33.73 -13.07 4.05
N LEU A 222 -33.14 -11.89 4.28
CA LEU A 222 -32.47 -11.53 5.53
C LEU A 222 -33.40 -10.95 6.61
N GLU A 223 -34.61 -10.55 6.25
CA GLU A 223 -35.66 -10.18 7.20
C GLU A 223 -36.31 -11.41 7.87
N LYS A 224 -35.96 -12.63 7.45
CA LYS A 224 -36.44 -13.89 8.04
C LYS A 224 -35.65 -14.25 9.32
N PRO A 225 -36.33 -14.64 10.42
CA PRO A 225 -35.75 -14.74 11.77
C PRO A 225 -34.71 -15.85 12.03
N LYS A 226 -34.26 -16.61 11.01
CA LYS A 226 -33.31 -17.74 11.18
C LYS A 226 -32.34 -17.89 10.02
N SER A 227 -31.54 -16.87 9.70
CA SER A 227 -30.51 -17.02 8.65
C SER A 227 -29.08 -16.80 9.18
N ASN A 228 -28.32 -17.90 9.31
CA ASN A 228 -26.85 -17.85 9.40
C ASN A 228 -26.22 -17.27 8.11
N LYS A 229 -27.02 -17.09 7.05
CA LYS A 229 -26.67 -16.43 5.78
C LYS A 229 -26.49 -14.91 5.91
N LEU A 230 -26.88 -14.30 7.03
CA LEU A 230 -26.76 -12.84 7.24
C LEU A 230 -25.29 -12.40 7.20
N GLN A 231 -24.38 -13.12 7.85
CA GLN A 231 -22.95 -12.76 7.88
C GLN A 231 -22.30 -12.83 6.49
N GLU A 232 -22.56 -13.89 5.72
CA GLU A 232 -21.96 -14.06 4.38
C GLU A 232 -22.47 -13.01 3.37
N LYS A 233 -23.72 -12.57 3.50
CA LYS A 233 -24.37 -11.66 2.52
C LYS A 233 -24.34 -10.18 2.92
N CYS A 234 -24.02 -9.86 4.19
CA CYS A 234 -23.99 -8.48 4.68
C CYS A 234 -23.07 -7.58 3.86
N LEU A 235 -21.85 -8.02 3.55
CA LEU A 235 -20.91 -7.21 2.76
C LEU A 235 -21.46 -6.89 1.36
N LEU A 236 -22.02 -7.88 0.66
CA LEU A 236 -22.58 -7.71 -0.67
C LEU A 236 -23.75 -6.72 -0.68
N LEU A 237 -24.61 -6.77 0.34
CA LEU A 237 -25.75 -5.87 0.44
C LEU A 237 -25.36 -4.46 0.88
N LEU A 238 -24.38 -4.32 1.79
CA LEU A 238 -23.86 -3.02 2.17
C LEU A 238 -23.14 -2.35 0.99
N GLU A 239 -22.39 -3.11 0.20
CA GLU A 239 -21.80 -2.65 -1.06
C GLU A 239 -22.88 -2.25 -2.07
N GLY A 240 -23.92 -3.07 -2.23
CA GLY A 240 -25.07 -2.75 -3.08
C GLY A 240 -25.80 -1.48 -2.62
N CYS A 241 -26.01 -1.31 -1.32
CA CYS A 241 -26.54 -0.07 -0.75
C CYS A 241 -25.62 1.12 -1.02
N HIS A 242 -24.30 0.96 -1.00
CA HIS A 242 -23.41 2.08 -1.30
C HIS A 242 -23.51 2.52 -2.77
N PHE A 243 -23.43 1.59 -3.71
CA PHE A 243 -23.35 1.92 -5.14
C PHE A 243 -24.71 2.09 -5.84
N HIS A 244 -25.77 1.44 -5.35
CA HIS A 244 -27.03 1.33 -6.09
C HIS A 244 -28.25 1.87 -5.34
N TYR A 245 -28.13 2.38 -4.10
CA TYR A 245 -29.31 2.83 -3.33
C TYR A 245 -30.13 3.90 -4.07
N GLN A 246 -29.44 4.93 -4.60
CA GLN A 246 -30.02 6.04 -5.35
C GLN A 246 -30.70 5.52 -6.62
N SER A 247 -29.97 4.74 -7.41
CA SER A 247 -30.48 4.18 -8.67
C SER A 247 -31.71 3.30 -8.44
N CYS A 248 -31.69 2.45 -7.42
CA CYS A 248 -32.76 1.48 -7.15
C CYS A 248 -33.91 2.02 -6.32
N LYS A 249 -33.89 3.30 -5.93
CA LYS A 249 -34.88 3.91 -5.02
C LYS A 249 -35.08 3.09 -3.73
N ILE A 250 -34.03 2.39 -3.28
CA ILE A 250 -34.07 1.64 -2.03
C ILE A 250 -34.06 2.69 -0.92
N GLY A 251 -35.17 2.83 -0.20
CA GLY A 251 -35.32 3.90 0.80
C GLY A 251 -34.13 3.96 1.77
N LYS A 252 -33.61 5.16 2.03
CA LYS A 252 -32.44 5.41 2.90
C LYS A 252 -32.54 4.67 4.24
N GLN A 253 -33.73 4.70 4.84
CA GLN A 253 -34.07 4.02 6.08
C GLN A 253 -33.85 2.48 6.03
N ASN A 254 -34.01 1.86 4.87
CA ASN A 254 -33.77 0.43 4.67
C ASN A 254 -32.28 0.08 4.70
N CYS A 255 -31.44 0.86 4.00
CA CYS A 255 -29.99 0.66 4.03
C CYS A 255 -29.40 0.99 5.41
N ASP A 256 -29.94 1.98 6.11
CA ASP A 256 -29.56 2.29 7.49
C ASP A 256 -29.93 1.15 8.45
N ASN A 257 -31.11 0.55 8.29
CA ASN A 257 -31.52 -0.62 9.07
C ASN A 257 -30.62 -1.83 8.79
N LEU A 258 -30.27 -2.08 7.53
CA LEU A 258 -29.32 -3.12 7.16
C LEU A 258 -27.94 -2.87 7.78
N LYS A 259 -27.45 -1.63 7.74
CA LYS A 259 -26.18 -1.23 8.34
C LYS A 259 -26.15 -1.49 9.84
N LYS A 260 -27.24 -1.20 10.56
CA LYS A 260 -27.38 -1.54 11.98
C LYS A 260 -27.34 -3.06 12.20
N LYS A 261 -28.19 -3.82 11.50
CA LYS A 261 -28.23 -5.30 11.62
C LYS A 261 -26.88 -5.96 11.31
N CYS A 262 -26.18 -5.51 10.27
CA CYS A 262 -24.85 -6.05 9.93
C CYS A 262 -23.80 -5.66 10.96
N LYS A 263 -23.87 -4.44 11.52
CA LYS A 263 -22.98 -3.99 12.59
C LYS A 263 -23.19 -4.79 13.87
N ASP A 264 -24.42 -5.15 14.21
CA ASP A 264 -24.73 -6.02 15.35
C ASP A 264 -24.10 -7.42 15.22
N THR A 265 -23.81 -7.86 13.98
CA THR A 265 -23.05 -9.08 13.68
C THR A 265 -21.54 -8.88 13.50
N GLY A 266 -21.02 -7.69 13.80
CA GLY A 266 -19.60 -7.35 13.69
C GLY A 266 -19.11 -7.02 12.27
N ILE A 267 -20.01 -6.89 11.28
CA ILE A 267 -19.64 -6.62 9.88
C ILE A 267 -19.89 -5.16 9.53
N THR A 268 -18.83 -4.46 9.14
CA THR A 268 -18.91 -3.09 8.62
C THR A 268 -18.32 -3.02 7.22
N TYR A 269 -19.04 -2.36 6.30
CA TYR A 269 -18.49 -1.97 5.01
C TYR A 269 -17.93 -0.55 5.11
N LEU A 270 -16.67 -0.38 4.73
CA LEU A 270 -16.07 0.93 4.51
C LEU A 270 -16.11 1.25 3.02
N PRO A 271 -17.01 2.16 2.59
CA PRO A 271 -16.96 2.71 1.25
C PRO A 271 -15.58 3.30 0.87
N PRO A 272 -15.20 3.20 -0.41
CA PRO A 272 -14.00 3.85 -0.93
C PRO A 272 -14.03 5.37 -0.70
N GLY A 273 -12.89 5.96 -0.32
CA GLY A 273 -12.73 7.41 -0.21
C GLY A 273 -13.43 8.09 0.98
N LEU A 274 -13.92 7.32 1.97
CA LEU A 274 -14.54 7.89 3.18
C LEU A 274 -13.57 8.58 4.14
N ASP A 275 -12.31 8.15 4.17
CA ASP A 275 -11.28 8.77 4.99
C ASP A 275 -10.68 9.97 4.26
N PHE A 276 -11.37 11.10 4.35
CA PHE A 276 -10.93 12.34 3.70
C PHE A 276 -9.75 12.94 4.46
N ASP A 277 -8.58 12.87 3.85
CA ASP A 277 -7.39 13.59 4.28
C ASP A 277 -7.23 14.85 3.40
N PRO A 278 -7.29 16.06 3.98
CA PRO A 278 -7.19 17.30 3.21
C PRO A 278 -5.80 17.50 2.57
N THR A 279 -4.78 16.76 3.00
CA THR A 279 -3.43 16.83 2.43
C THR A 279 -3.23 15.89 1.24
N LYS A 280 -4.21 15.03 0.95
CA LYS A 280 -4.17 14.12 -0.19
C LYS A 280 -4.90 14.72 -1.40
N PRO A 281 -4.45 14.37 -2.63
CA PRO A 281 -5.18 14.73 -3.84
C PRO A 281 -6.63 14.25 -3.79
N LYS A 282 -7.48 14.91 -4.58
CA LYS A 282 -8.87 14.48 -4.78
C LYS A 282 -8.90 13.04 -5.29
N ILE A 283 -9.72 12.21 -4.65
CA ILE A 283 -9.93 10.83 -5.09
C ILE A 283 -10.47 10.82 -6.54
N THR A 284 -9.86 9.97 -7.36
CA THR A 284 -10.24 9.77 -8.76
C THR A 284 -11.58 9.05 -8.87
N LEU A 285 -12.26 9.14 -10.02
CA LEU A 285 -13.50 8.37 -10.24
C LEU A 285 -13.25 6.86 -10.15
N ALA A 286 -12.11 6.37 -10.67
CA ALA A 286 -11.71 4.97 -10.58
C ALA A 286 -11.59 4.47 -9.12
N GLU A 287 -11.07 5.30 -8.21
CA GLU A 287 -11.02 5.00 -6.77
C GLU A 287 -12.42 5.03 -6.13
N LYS A 288 -13.26 6.01 -6.49
CA LYS A 288 -14.64 6.11 -5.97
C LYS A 288 -15.48 4.89 -6.27
N ILE A 289 -15.32 4.30 -7.46
CA ILE A 289 -16.07 3.11 -7.89
C ILE A 289 -15.40 1.78 -7.51
N ASP A 290 -14.25 1.84 -6.85
CA ASP A 290 -13.42 0.70 -6.49
C ASP A 290 -13.04 -0.19 -7.69
N LEU A 291 -12.58 0.45 -8.77
CA LEU A 291 -12.24 -0.23 -10.02
C LEU A 291 -11.21 -1.35 -9.80
N LYS A 292 -10.20 -1.09 -8.96
CA LYS A 292 -9.14 -2.05 -8.63
C LYS A 292 -9.73 -3.33 -8.02
N LYS A 293 -10.71 -3.23 -7.12
CA LYS A 293 -11.38 -4.40 -6.54
C LYS A 293 -12.11 -5.20 -7.61
N LEU A 294 -12.83 -4.55 -8.53
CA LEU A 294 -13.53 -5.24 -9.62
C LEU A 294 -12.58 -6.05 -10.50
N TYR A 295 -11.43 -5.47 -10.86
CA TYR A 295 -10.42 -6.15 -11.66
C TYR A 295 -9.78 -7.31 -10.89
N LEU A 296 -9.48 -7.14 -9.60
CA LEU A 296 -8.95 -8.21 -8.74
C LEU A 296 -9.95 -9.37 -8.56
N GLU A 297 -11.26 -9.09 -8.49
CA GLU A 297 -12.30 -10.13 -8.39
C GLU A 297 -12.38 -11.02 -9.63
N VAL A 298 -12.23 -10.44 -10.83
CA VAL A 298 -12.27 -11.22 -12.08
C VAL A 298 -10.93 -11.85 -12.44
N ALA A 299 -9.81 -11.28 -12.00
CA ALA A 299 -8.49 -11.91 -12.10
C ALA A 299 -8.44 -13.27 -11.39
N LYS A 300 -9.14 -13.40 -10.24
CA LYS A 300 -9.32 -14.70 -9.54
C LYS A 300 -10.07 -15.74 -10.36
N LYS A 301 -10.78 -15.33 -11.42
CA LYS A 301 -11.48 -16.21 -12.37
C LYS A 301 -10.71 -16.35 -13.68
N GLY A 302 -9.42 -16.02 -13.69
CA GLY A 302 -8.53 -16.07 -14.84
C GLY A 302 -8.74 -14.97 -15.88
N ILE A 303 -9.55 -13.94 -15.59
CA ILE A 303 -9.84 -12.86 -16.53
C ILE A 303 -8.90 -11.70 -16.29
N TYR A 304 -8.08 -11.40 -17.29
CA TYR A 304 -7.18 -10.27 -17.25
C TYR A 304 -7.79 -9.06 -17.96
N ILE A 305 -7.85 -7.94 -17.23
CA ILE A 305 -8.25 -6.62 -17.74
C ILE A 305 -7.09 -5.67 -17.44
N GLY A 306 -6.50 -5.11 -18.49
CA GLY A 306 -5.41 -4.15 -18.38
C GLY A 306 -5.77 -2.86 -19.12
N LYS A 307 -5.10 -1.77 -18.75
CA LYS A 307 -5.23 -0.49 -19.46
C LYS A 307 -4.70 -0.63 -20.89
N PRO A 308 -5.51 -0.37 -21.93
CA PRO A 308 -5.03 -0.38 -23.29
C PRO A 308 -4.06 0.78 -23.55
N SER A 309 -3.26 0.66 -24.62
CA SER A 309 -2.55 1.82 -25.16
C SER A 309 -3.56 2.83 -25.71
N ILE A 310 -3.23 4.13 -25.65
CA ILE A 310 -4.00 5.17 -26.34
C ILE A 310 -4.21 4.73 -27.80
N LYS A 311 -5.45 4.82 -28.27
CA LYS A 311 -5.85 4.37 -29.61
C LYS A 311 -6.01 5.56 -30.52
N ASP A 312 -5.63 5.38 -31.78
CA ASP A 312 -5.75 6.39 -32.81
C ASP A 312 -7.07 6.29 -33.56
N GLU A 313 -7.29 7.26 -34.44
CA GLU A 313 -8.45 7.36 -35.33
C GLU A 313 -8.72 6.04 -36.08
N ALA A 314 -7.67 5.42 -36.63
CA ALA A 314 -7.78 4.18 -37.39
C ALA A 314 -8.32 3.02 -36.56
N ALA A 315 -7.79 2.81 -35.35
CA ALA A 315 -8.25 1.76 -34.46
C ALA A 315 -9.71 2.00 -34.00
N LEU A 316 -10.07 3.23 -33.64
CA LEU A 316 -11.44 3.54 -33.22
C LEU A 316 -12.46 3.36 -34.35
N LEU A 317 -12.11 3.76 -35.58
CA LEU A 317 -12.94 3.50 -36.75
C LEU A 317 -13.07 1.99 -37.04
N ALA A 318 -11.98 1.23 -36.90
CA ALA A 318 -12.02 -0.22 -37.01
C ALA A 318 -13.04 -0.83 -36.05
N LEU A 319 -13.06 -0.38 -34.79
CA LEU A 319 -14.02 -0.84 -33.79
C LEU A 319 -15.47 -0.46 -34.15
N LEU A 320 -15.70 0.79 -34.55
CA LEU A 320 -17.04 1.30 -34.88
C LEU A 320 -17.64 0.64 -36.13
N SER A 321 -16.77 0.19 -37.04
CA SER A 321 -17.13 -0.43 -38.31
C SER A 321 -17.31 -1.94 -38.19
N LYS A 322 -17.10 -2.58 -37.03
CA LYS A 322 -17.39 -4.00 -36.84
C LYS A 322 -18.89 -4.22 -36.71
N ASP A 323 -19.56 -4.65 -37.79
CA ASP A 323 -20.93 -5.14 -37.75
C ASP A 323 -20.99 -6.68 -37.87
N SER A 324 -22.11 -7.24 -37.38
CA SER A 324 -22.49 -8.66 -37.33
C SER A 324 -22.76 -9.31 -38.70
N THR A 325 -22.72 -8.54 -39.78
CA THR A 325 -22.99 -9.01 -41.15
C THR A 325 -21.70 -9.03 -41.98
N GLN A 326 -21.59 -10.03 -42.86
CA GLN A 326 -20.42 -10.39 -43.69
C GLN A 326 -20.01 -9.34 -44.76
N SER A 327 -20.20 -8.04 -44.53
CA SER A 327 -19.71 -7.01 -45.45
C SER A 327 -18.23 -6.70 -45.20
N ILE A 328 -17.50 -6.37 -46.26
CA ILE A 328 -16.07 -6.00 -46.23
C ILE A 328 -15.89 -4.70 -45.42
N PHE A 329 -14.86 -4.62 -44.58
CA PHE A 329 -14.56 -3.46 -43.71
C PHE A 329 -14.73 -2.10 -44.39
N LYS A 330 -14.31 -1.98 -45.66
CA LYS A 330 -14.43 -0.76 -46.47
C LYS A 330 -15.85 -0.22 -46.52
N ASP A 331 -16.84 -1.08 -46.69
CA ASP A 331 -18.23 -0.67 -46.83
C ASP A 331 -18.81 -0.25 -45.48
N GLN A 332 -18.47 -1.01 -44.42
CA GLN A 332 -18.87 -0.67 -43.04
C GLN A 332 -18.23 0.64 -42.57
N CYS A 333 -16.99 0.90 -42.97
CA CYS A 333 -16.28 2.15 -42.69
C CYS A 333 -16.98 3.33 -43.36
N LYS A 334 -17.34 3.22 -44.65
CA LYS A 334 -18.08 4.27 -45.37
C LYS A 334 -19.40 4.59 -44.67
N ASP A 335 -20.15 3.55 -44.31
CA ASP A 335 -21.43 3.68 -43.61
C ASP A 335 -21.28 4.30 -42.22
N THR A 336 -20.26 3.88 -41.49
CA THR A 336 -19.95 4.40 -40.15
C THR A 336 -19.64 5.89 -40.20
N ILE A 337 -18.78 6.33 -41.14
CA ILE A 337 -18.45 7.75 -41.31
C ILE A 337 -19.72 8.55 -41.63
N LYS A 338 -20.54 8.08 -42.58
CA LYS A 338 -21.77 8.79 -42.98
C LYS A 338 -22.81 8.87 -41.85
N LYS A 339 -23.01 7.78 -41.10
CA LYS A 339 -24.12 7.64 -40.14
C LYS A 339 -23.78 8.11 -38.73
N LYS A 340 -22.54 7.91 -38.28
CA LYS A 340 -22.16 8.11 -36.87
C LYS A 340 -21.32 9.36 -36.62
N CYS A 341 -20.74 10.00 -37.63
CA CYS A 341 -19.85 11.15 -37.40
C CYS A 341 -20.51 12.33 -36.69
N GLY A 342 -21.82 12.56 -36.88
CA GLY A 342 -22.55 13.60 -36.13
C GLY A 342 -22.53 13.40 -34.62
N ASN A 343 -22.30 12.17 -34.13
CA ASN A 343 -22.19 11.89 -32.69
C ASN A 343 -20.77 12.09 -32.14
N PHE A 344 -19.77 12.30 -33.01
CA PHE A 344 -18.35 12.35 -32.67
C PHE A 344 -17.68 13.69 -32.97
N GLU A 345 -18.44 14.73 -33.33
CA GLU A 345 -17.93 16.09 -33.58
C GLU A 345 -17.18 16.70 -32.39
N GLU A 346 -17.47 16.21 -31.17
CA GLU A 346 -16.81 16.62 -29.91
C GLU A 346 -15.82 15.56 -29.39
N HIS A 347 -15.64 14.43 -30.06
CA HIS A 347 -14.79 13.34 -29.57
C HIS A 347 -13.30 13.66 -29.75
N ILE A 348 -12.50 13.57 -28.68
CA ILE A 348 -11.08 13.98 -28.65
C ILE A 348 -10.28 13.49 -29.86
N ILE A 349 -10.48 12.24 -30.29
CA ILE A 349 -9.71 11.61 -31.38
C ILE A 349 -10.45 11.62 -32.73
N LEU A 350 -11.79 11.57 -32.72
CA LEU A 350 -12.58 11.36 -33.95
C LEU A 350 -13.12 12.69 -34.50
N LYS A 351 -12.99 13.78 -33.75
CA LYS A 351 -13.44 15.12 -34.11
C LYS A 351 -12.87 15.59 -35.44
N ASP A 352 -11.57 15.44 -35.64
CA ASP A 352 -10.92 15.97 -36.85
C ASP A 352 -11.37 15.21 -38.11
N LEU A 353 -11.52 13.88 -38.00
CA LEU A 353 -12.13 13.06 -39.05
C LEU A 353 -13.57 13.49 -39.34
N CYS A 354 -14.39 13.60 -38.29
CA CYS A 354 -15.83 13.81 -38.43
C CYS A 354 -16.25 15.25 -38.70
N ASN A 355 -15.35 16.23 -38.56
CA ASN A 355 -15.60 17.62 -38.95
C ASN A 355 -15.06 17.95 -40.35
N ASN A 356 -14.29 17.05 -40.95
CA ASN A 356 -13.74 17.26 -42.28
C ASN A 356 -14.77 16.94 -43.37
N LYS A 357 -15.41 17.99 -43.90
CA LYS A 357 -16.43 17.88 -44.97
C LYS A 357 -15.94 17.15 -46.22
N SER A 358 -14.65 17.19 -46.53
CA SER A 358 -14.07 16.44 -47.68
C SER A 358 -14.14 14.93 -47.45
N ILE A 359 -13.83 14.48 -46.23
CA ILE A 359 -13.88 13.06 -45.85
C ILE A 359 -15.33 12.56 -45.76
N ILE A 360 -16.23 13.37 -45.19
CA ILE A 360 -17.65 13.01 -45.09
C ILE A 360 -18.31 12.95 -46.47
N GLY A 361 -17.95 13.88 -47.36
CA GLY A 361 -18.42 13.93 -48.74
C GLY A 361 -17.89 12.80 -49.62
N ASN A 362 -16.68 12.31 -49.37
CA ASN A 362 -16.06 11.20 -50.09
C ASN A 362 -15.30 10.23 -49.15
N PRO A 363 -16.01 9.38 -48.38
CA PRO A 363 -15.38 8.52 -47.37
C PRO A 363 -14.59 7.35 -47.98
N GLU A 364 -14.68 7.13 -49.29
CA GLU A 364 -14.13 5.96 -49.94
C GLU A 364 -12.60 5.93 -49.95
N GLU A 365 -11.96 7.06 -50.23
CA GLU A 365 -10.50 7.17 -50.26
C GLU A 365 -9.92 6.93 -48.86
N LYS A 366 -10.51 7.58 -47.85
CA LYS A 366 -10.10 7.43 -46.45
C LYS A 366 -10.27 5.99 -45.95
N CYS A 367 -11.39 5.33 -46.25
CA CYS A 367 -11.59 3.94 -45.84
C CYS A 367 -10.64 2.96 -46.57
N LYS A 368 -10.21 3.26 -47.81
CA LYS A 368 -9.19 2.47 -48.53
C LYS A 368 -7.80 2.62 -47.91
N GLU A 369 -7.43 3.84 -47.50
CA GLU A 369 -6.19 4.11 -46.78
C GLU A 369 -6.14 3.34 -45.45
N LEU A 370 -7.21 3.47 -44.66
CA LEU A 370 -7.35 2.81 -43.36
C LEU A 370 -7.30 1.28 -43.47
N ASP A 371 -7.96 0.70 -44.47
CA ASP A 371 -7.93 -0.76 -44.69
C ASP A 371 -6.50 -1.29 -44.91
N LYS A 372 -5.69 -0.58 -45.71
CA LYS A 372 -4.28 -0.92 -45.94
C LYS A 372 -3.45 -0.79 -44.66
N GLU A 373 -3.67 0.29 -43.92
CA GLU A 373 -2.99 0.54 -42.65
C GLU A 373 -3.30 -0.56 -41.63
N LEU A 374 -4.59 -0.88 -41.44
CA LEU A 374 -5.05 -1.92 -40.51
C LEU A 374 -4.53 -3.30 -40.90
N THR A 375 -4.49 -3.62 -42.20
CA THR A 375 -3.91 -4.89 -42.70
C THR A 375 -2.42 -4.99 -42.38
N THR A 376 -1.67 -3.89 -42.52
CA THR A 376 -0.24 -3.83 -42.18
C THR A 376 -0.04 -4.03 -40.68
N ARG A 377 -0.83 -3.34 -39.85
CA ARG A 377 -0.82 -3.51 -38.38
C ARG A 377 -1.18 -4.93 -37.97
N ALA A 378 -2.19 -5.52 -38.61
CA ALA A 378 -2.64 -6.88 -38.33
C ALA A 378 -1.52 -7.90 -38.59
N SER A 379 -0.78 -7.74 -39.69
CA SER A 379 0.36 -8.59 -40.03
C SER A 379 1.49 -8.50 -38.99
N LEU A 380 1.79 -7.30 -38.48
CA LEU A 380 2.79 -7.11 -37.42
C LEU A 380 2.35 -7.72 -36.08
N VAL A 381 1.06 -7.65 -35.75
CA VAL A 381 0.50 -8.27 -34.54
C VAL A 381 0.51 -9.78 -34.66
N SER A 382 0.16 -10.31 -35.83
CA SER A 382 0.22 -11.74 -36.15
C SER A 382 1.62 -12.31 -35.91
N GLU A 383 2.67 -11.65 -36.43
CA GLU A 383 4.06 -12.05 -36.21
C GLU A 383 4.44 -12.09 -34.72
N LYS A 384 3.97 -11.08 -33.95
CA LYS A 384 4.20 -11.02 -32.50
C LYS A 384 3.49 -12.16 -31.76
N ILE A 385 2.23 -12.43 -32.08
CA ILE A 385 1.47 -13.53 -31.49
C ILE A 385 2.17 -14.86 -31.79
N GLY A 386 2.60 -15.07 -33.03
CA GLY A 386 3.36 -16.25 -33.45
C GLY A 386 4.62 -16.49 -32.62
N LYS A 387 5.39 -15.45 -32.30
CA LYS A 387 6.59 -15.53 -31.44
C LYS A 387 6.27 -16.02 -30.04
N TYR A 388 5.15 -15.59 -29.44
CA TYR A 388 4.76 -16.00 -28.08
C TYR A 388 4.12 -17.38 -28.03
N LEU A 389 3.38 -17.78 -29.06
CA LEU A 389 2.74 -19.09 -29.10
C LEU A 389 3.69 -20.20 -29.56
N ALA A 390 4.86 -19.88 -30.14
CA ALA A 390 5.96 -20.81 -30.43
C ALA A 390 5.55 -22.05 -31.26
N THR A 391 4.55 -21.93 -32.14
CA THR A 391 4.03 -23.03 -32.95
C THR A 391 4.16 -22.77 -34.45
N ALA A 392 4.55 -23.78 -35.22
CA ALA A 392 4.59 -23.75 -36.69
C ALA A 392 3.22 -23.53 -37.36
N ASN A 393 2.11 -23.68 -36.63
CA ASN A 393 0.76 -23.59 -37.15
C ASN A 393 -0.11 -22.53 -36.41
N VAL A 394 0.38 -21.29 -36.34
CA VAL A 394 -0.38 -20.15 -35.78
C VAL A 394 -1.70 -19.92 -36.55
N LYS A 395 -1.77 -20.39 -37.80
CA LYS A 395 -2.93 -20.28 -38.70
C LYS A 395 -4.13 -21.16 -38.28
N GLY A 396 -3.93 -22.17 -37.43
CA GLY A 396 -5.00 -23.06 -36.92
C GLY A 396 -5.40 -22.72 -35.47
N ILE A 397 -6.50 -23.28 -34.99
CA ILE A 397 -6.82 -23.24 -33.54
C ILE A 397 -5.92 -24.25 -32.82
N ILE A 398 -5.28 -23.81 -31.74
CA ILE A 398 -4.40 -24.63 -30.91
C ILE A 398 -5.21 -25.21 -29.75
N GLY A 399 -5.14 -26.53 -29.56
CA GLY A 399 -5.82 -27.20 -28.46
C GLY A 399 -5.29 -26.77 -27.09
N TRP A 400 -6.16 -26.73 -26.08
CA TRP A 400 -5.89 -26.19 -24.75
C TRP A 400 -4.60 -26.74 -24.09
N HIS A 401 -4.37 -28.05 -24.22
CA HIS A 401 -3.22 -28.73 -23.64
C HIS A 401 -1.88 -28.40 -24.33
N MET A 402 -1.93 -27.85 -25.55
CA MET A 402 -0.78 -27.45 -26.36
C MET A 402 -0.51 -25.93 -26.29
N LEU A 403 -1.45 -25.15 -25.75
CA LEU A 403 -1.26 -23.70 -25.58
C LEU A 403 -0.18 -23.41 -24.54
N TYR A 404 0.80 -22.60 -24.95
CA TYR A 404 1.83 -22.04 -24.08
C TYR A 404 1.30 -20.85 -23.30
N THR A 405 1.63 -20.77 -22.01
CA THR A 405 1.17 -19.71 -21.08
C THR A 405 2.30 -18.79 -20.60
N PHE A 406 3.47 -18.86 -21.25
CA PHE A 406 4.67 -18.08 -20.91
C PHE A 406 4.66 -16.63 -21.46
N LEU A 407 3.53 -15.92 -21.35
CA LEU A 407 3.37 -14.54 -21.77
C LEU A 407 3.05 -13.63 -20.57
N GLY A 408 3.74 -12.51 -20.40
CA GLY A 408 3.53 -11.58 -19.27
C GLY A 408 2.14 -10.92 -19.31
N GLU A 409 1.65 -10.47 -18.15
CA GLU A 409 0.36 -9.75 -18.05
C GLU A 409 0.30 -8.52 -18.96
N LYS A 410 1.37 -7.72 -18.98
CA LYS A 410 1.53 -6.55 -19.86
C LYS A 410 1.45 -6.92 -21.35
N VAL A 411 1.98 -8.09 -21.71
CA VAL A 411 1.92 -8.62 -23.08
C VAL A 411 0.50 -9.06 -23.43
N CYS A 412 -0.18 -9.79 -22.53
CA CYS A 412 -1.61 -10.10 -22.66
C CYS A 412 -2.44 -8.83 -22.86
N ALA A 413 -2.27 -7.81 -22.01
CA ALA A 413 -3.00 -6.54 -22.11
C ALA A 413 -2.90 -5.94 -23.51
N LYS A 414 -1.66 -5.82 -24.00
CA LYS A 414 -1.34 -5.18 -25.26
C LYS A 414 -1.87 -5.96 -26.46
N LEU A 415 -1.54 -7.24 -26.55
CA LEU A 415 -1.91 -8.05 -27.71
C LEU A 415 -3.43 -8.36 -27.74
N LEU A 416 -4.08 -8.53 -26.58
CA LEU A 416 -5.54 -8.67 -26.55
C LEU A 416 -6.25 -7.38 -26.96
N SER A 417 -5.72 -6.22 -26.56
CA SER A 417 -6.21 -4.93 -27.04
C SER A 417 -6.02 -4.82 -28.55
N ASP A 418 -4.84 -5.12 -29.09
CA ASP A 418 -4.61 -5.12 -30.54
C ASP A 418 -5.60 -6.05 -31.28
N CYS A 419 -5.83 -7.26 -30.75
CA CYS A 419 -6.85 -8.17 -31.25
C CYS A 419 -8.27 -7.61 -31.18
N PHE A 420 -8.63 -6.90 -30.11
CA PHE A 420 -9.95 -6.29 -29.97
C PHE A 420 -10.28 -5.34 -31.13
N TYR A 421 -9.30 -4.55 -31.57
CA TYR A 421 -9.46 -3.61 -32.68
C TYR A 421 -9.23 -4.24 -34.06
N LEU A 422 -8.28 -5.17 -34.19
CA LEU A 422 -7.84 -5.68 -35.50
C LEU A 422 -8.47 -7.02 -35.92
N LYS A 423 -9.10 -7.78 -35.01
CA LYS A 423 -9.79 -9.03 -35.36
C LYS A 423 -10.86 -8.78 -36.44
N GLY A 424 -10.93 -9.63 -37.45
CA GLY A 424 -11.67 -9.41 -38.71
C GLY A 424 -10.81 -8.91 -39.87
N GLN A 425 -9.57 -8.47 -39.60
CA GLN A 425 -8.54 -8.21 -40.60
C GLN A 425 -7.63 -9.46 -40.70
N GLY A 426 -7.29 -9.89 -41.92
CA GLY A 426 -6.48 -11.11 -42.09
C GLY A 426 -5.10 -11.01 -41.43
N PRO A 427 -4.41 -12.11 -41.05
CA PRO A 427 -4.85 -13.48 -40.71
C PRO A 427 -5.24 -13.64 -39.23
N LEU A 428 -5.67 -12.57 -38.53
CA LEU A 428 -5.69 -12.51 -37.07
C LEU A 428 -6.79 -13.31 -36.37
N ASP A 429 -7.84 -13.78 -37.06
CA ASP A 429 -9.03 -14.31 -36.37
C ASP A 429 -8.71 -15.48 -35.42
N LYS A 430 -8.07 -16.52 -35.94
CA LYS A 430 -7.68 -17.70 -35.17
C LYS A 430 -6.53 -17.40 -34.20
N GLU A 431 -5.62 -16.53 -34.58
CA GLU A 431 -4.45 -16.16 -33.77
C GLU A 431 -4.86 -15.40 -32.51
N CYS A 432 -5.81 -14.48 -32.66
CA CYS A 432 -6.41 -13.76 -31.54
C CYS A 432 -7.23 -14.67 -30.64
N ASP A 433 -7.93 -15.65 -31.20
CA ASP A 433 -8.66 -16.65 -30.41
C ASP A 433 -7.71 -17.57 -29.62
N ASN A 434 -6.57 -17.94 -30.21
CA ASN A 434 -5.50 -18.67 -29.51
C ASN A 434 -4.86 -17.83 -28.42
N LEU A 435 -4.53 -16.56 -28.70
CA LEU A 435 -3.96 -15.63 -27.73
C LEU A 435 -4.89 -15.43 -26.53
N LYS A 436 -6.19 -15.20 -26.78
CA LYS A 436 -7.18 -15.04 -25.71
C LYS A 436 -7.33 -16.31 -24.89
N ALA A 437 -7.37 -17.48 -25.54
CA ALA A 437 -7.35 -18.76 -24.83
C ALA A 437 -6.07 -18.94 -23.99
N ALA A 438 -4.89 -18.54 -24.49
CA ALA A 438 -3.62 -18.61 -23.76
C ALA A 438 -3.59 -17.67 -22.55
N CYS A 439 -4.03 -16.42 -22.70
CA CYS A 439 -4.16 -15.48 -21.58
C CYS A 439 -5.16 -15.97 -20.53
N TYR A 440 -6.29 -16.55 -20.97
CA TYR A 440 -7.28 -17.10 -20.05
C TYR A 440 -6.73 -18.31 -19.29
N LYS A 441 -6.10 -19.25 -19.99
CA LYS A 441 -5.41 -20.40 -19.41
C LYS A 441 -4.39 -19.97 -18.37
N LYS A 442 -3.54 -19.00 -18.71
CA LYS A 442 -2.56 -18.42 -17.79
C LYS A 442 -3.23 -17.88 -16.52
N GLY A 443 -4.32 -17.13 -16.65
CA GLY A 443 -5.03 -16.58 -15.52
C GLY A 443 -5.62 -17.65 -14.59
N LEU A 444 -6.21 -18.70 -15.16
CA LEU A 444 -6.76 -19.84 -14.42
C LEU A 444 -5.64 -20.64 -13.71
N GLU A 445 -4.57 -20.95 -14.43
CA GLU A 445 -3.41 -21.68 -13.89
C GLU A 445 -2.69 -20.86 -12.82
N SER A 446 -2.59 -19.53 -12.95
CA SER A 446 -1.93 -18.66 -11.98
C SER A 446 -2.53 -18.81 -10.57
N GLN A 447 -3.86 -18.87 -10.44
CA GLN A 447 -4.52 -19.05 -9.15
C GLN A 447 -4.20 -20.42 -8.53
N ALA A 448 -4.18 -21.47 -9.33
CA ALA A 448 -3.83 -22.82 -8.89
C ALA A 448 -2.35 -22.91 -8.50
N ASN A 449 -1.48 -22.32 -9.32
CA ASN A 449 -0.04 -22.26 -9.10
C ASN A 449 0.27 -21.49 -7.81
N GLU A 450 -0.32 -20.31 -7.60
CA GLU A 450 -0.16 -19.52 -6.37
C GLU A 450 -0.58 -20.32 -5.13
N ALA A 451 -1.73 -20.99 -5.17
CA ALA A 451 -2.20 -21.80 -4.04
C ALA A 451 -1.25 -22.95 -3.67
N LEU A 452 -0.58 -23.55 -4.66
CA LEU A 452 0.43 -24.60 -4.45
C LEU A 452 1.77 -24.02 -4.01
N GLN A 453 2.25 -22.98 -4.69
CA GLN A 453 3.51 -22.30 -4.37
C GLN A 453 3.51 -21.73 -2.95
N ASP A 454 2.40 -21.14 -2.50
CA ASP A 454 2.26 -20.63 -1.12
C ASP A 454 2.47 -21.72 -0.05
N LYS A 455 2.17 -22.99 -0.36
CA LYS A 455 2.39 -24.13 0.54
C LYS A 455 3.76 -24.78 0.36
N LEU A 456 4.44 -24.48 -0.73
CA LEU A 456 5.73 -25.04 -1.13
C LEU A 456 6.87 -24.00 -1.06
N GLN A 457 6.64 -22.86 -0.43
CA GLN A 457 7.62 -21.78 -0.25
C GLN A 457 8.97 -22.32 0.27
N GLY A 458 10.04 -21.92 -0.40
CA GLY A 458 11.42 -22.33 -0.12
C GLY A 458 11.81 -23.73 -0.62
N LYS A 459 10.90 -24.46 -1.28
CA LYS A 459 11.15 -25.82 -1.81
C LYS A 459 11.20 -25.87 -3.35
N LEU A 460 10.95 -24.75 -4.02
CA LEU A 460 10.87 -24.69 -5.48
C LEU A 460 12.22 -24.36 -6.13
N HIS A 461 13.22 -24.02 -5.32
CA HIS A 461 14.58 -23.76 -5.76
C HIS A 461 15.39 -25.07 -5.89
N GLY A 462 15.35 -25.68 -7.08
CA GLY A 462 16.17 -26.84 -7.42
C GLY A 462 16.07 -27.23 -8.90
N SER A 463 16.99 -28.06 -9.36
CA SER A 463 17.08 -28.44 -10.79
C SER A 463 17.53 -29.88 -11.04
N ASN A 464 17.88 -30.65 -9.99
CA ASN A 464 18.35 -32.02 -10.13
C ASN A 464 17.21 -33.05 -10.00
N GLY A 465 17.48 -34.31 -10.38
CA GLY A 465 16.48 -35.39 -10.34
C GLY A 465 15.97 -35.68 -8.92
N THR A 466 16.85 -35.66 -7.92
CA THR A 466 16.48 -35.91 -6.51
C THR A 466 15.49 -34.86 -5.99
N TRP A 467 15.76 -33.59 -6.26
CA TRP A 467 14.87 -32.48 -5.93
C TRP A 467 13.49 -32.64 -6.59
N LEU A 468 13.44 -33.04 -7.87
CA LEU A 468 12.18 -33.24 -8.57
C LEU A 468 11.34 -34.34 -7.91
N VAL A 469 11.96 -35.42 -7.43
CA VAL A 469 11.27 -36.49 -6.70
C VAL A 469 10.76 -36.00 -5.33
N GLU A 470 11.57 -35.24 -4.60
CA GLU A 470 11.18 -34.66 -3.31
C GLU A 470 10.03 -33.65 -3.45
N LEU A 471 10.12 -32.77 -4.45
CA LEU A 471 9.08 -31.78 -4.73
C LEU A 471 7.75 -32.47 -5.09
N GLN A 472 7.77 -33.55 -5.86
CA GLN A 472 6.57 -34.33 -6.17
C GLN A 472 5.92 -34.92 -4.91
N LYS A 473 6.70 -35.46 -3.98
CA LYS A 473 6.19 -36.00 -2.70
C LYS A 473 5.55 -34.90 -1.84
N GLU A 474 6.17 -33.72 -1.80
CA GLU A 474 5.61 -32.57 -1.09
C GLU A 474 4.34 -32.05 -1.76
N LEU A 475 4.31 -32.03 -3.09
CA LEU A 475 3.14 -31.64 -3.87
C LEU A 475 1.94 -32.55 -3.59
N VAL A 476 2.14 -33.87 -3.58
CA VAL A 476 1.09 -34.87 -3.21
C VAL A 476 0.50 -34.55 -1.83
N LYS A 477 1.35 -34.25 -0.84
CA LYS A 477 0.90 -33.91 0.52
C LYS A 477 0.03 -32.65 0.53
N VAL A 478 0.46 -31.61 -0.19
CA VAL A 478 -0.28 -30.34 -0.31
C VAL A 478 -1.62 -30.55 -1.05
N CYS A 479 -1.61 -31.34 -2.11
CA CYS A 479 -2.77 -31.64 -2.95
C CYS A 479 -3.93 -32.28 -2.20
N LYS A 480 -3.65 -33.09 -1.16
CA LYS A 480 -4.67 -33.72 -0.30
C LYS A 480 -5.72 -32.72 0.23
N GLY A 481 -5.32 -31.46 0.48
CA GLY A 481 -6.21 -30.41 1.01
C GLY A 481 -6.65 -29.34 0.00
N LEU A 482 -6.18 -29.39 -1.25
CA LEU A 482 -6.40 -28.32 -2.24
C LEU A 482 -7.09 -28.77 -3.53
N LYS A 483 -7.01 -30.06 -3.91
CA LYS A 483 -7.48 -30.58 -5.20
C LYS A 483 -8.93 -30.22 -5.55
N ASP A 484 -9.83 -30.12 -4.55
CA ASP A 484 -11.26 -29.90 -4.77
C ASP A 484 -11.63 -28.41 -4.88
N LYS A 485 -10.63 -27.51 -4.83
CA LYS A 485 -10.86 -26.05 -4.88
C LYS A 485 -11.01 -25.50 -6.29
N SER A 486 -10.36 -26.09 -7.28
CA SER A 486 -10.52 -25.71 -8.69
C SER A 486 -10.16 -26.87 -9.63
N ASP A 487 -10.65 -26.77 -10.87
CA ASP A 487 -10.44 -27.78 -11.88
C ASP A 487 -8.95 -27.85 -12.29
N GLU A 488 -8.26 -26.71 -12.32
CA GLU A 488 -6.82 -26.59 -12.59
C GLU A 488 -5.98 -27.22 -11.47
N LEU A 489 -6.35 -27.00 -10.21
CA LEU A 489 -5.72 -27.66 -9.06
C LEU A 489 -5.87 -29.17 -9.14
N PHE A 490 -7.05 -29.66 -9.49
CA PHE A 490 -7.26 -31.09 -9.71
C PHE A 490 -6.33 -31.63 -10.80
N VAL A 491 -6.25 -30.97 -11.96
CA VAL A 491 -5.39 -31.39 -13.08
C VAL A 491 -3.92 -31.42 -12.68
N LEU A 492 -3.41 -30.40 -11.98
CA LEU A 492 -2.04 -30.36 -11.49
C LEU A 492 -1.78 -31.47 -10.46
N CYS A 493 -2.69 -31.65 -9.51
CA CYS A 493 -2.57 -32.68 -8.48
C CYS A 493 -2.61 -34.10 -9.04
N ALA A 494 -3.42 -34.35 -10.07
CA ALA A 494 -3.48 -35.65 -10.75
C ALA A 494 -2.21 -35.97 -11.56
N GLN A 495 -1.32 -34.99 -11.82
CA GLN A 495 -0.09 -35.18 -12.59
C GLN A 495 1.14 -34.55 -11.88
N PRO A 496 1.57 -35.08 -10.72
CA PRO A 496 2.57 -34.42 -9.86
C PRO A 496 3.89 -34.08 -10.55
N LYS A 497 4.42 -34.99 -11.39
CA LYS A 497 5.64 -34.77 -12.16
C LYS A 497 5.53 -33.56 -13.09
N LYS A 498 4.43 -33.48 -13.83
CA LYS A 498 4.16 -32.36 -14.75
C LYS A 498 3.89 -31.07 -13.98
N ALA A 499 3.14 -31.14 -12.89
CA ALA A 499 2.85 -30.01 -12.03
C ALA A 499 4.12 -29.42 -11.40
N ALA A 500 5.05 -30.25 -10.92
CA ALA A 500 6.34 -29.78 -10.39
C ALA A 500 7.12 -28.95 -11.43
N LEU A 501 7.16 -29.41 -12.69
CA LEU A 501 7.80 -28.68 -13.78
C LEU A 501 7.07 -27.38 -14.12
N ILE A 502 5.72 -27.41 -14.18
CA ILE A 502 4.89 -26.22 -14.43
C ILE A 502 5.11 -25.18 -13.34
N LEU A 503 5.06 -25.58 -12.06
CA LEU A 503 5.22 -24.67 -10.92
C LEU A 503 6.60 -24.02 -10.88
N SER A 504 7.66 -24.80 -11.15
CA SER A 504 9.04 -24.29 -11.20
C SER A 504 9.23 -23.32 -12.37
N THR A 505 8.69 -23.67 -13.55
CA THR A 505 8.78 -22.82 -14.74
C THR A 505 7.98 -21.53 -14.57
N ASP A 506 6.75 -21.62 -14.06
CA ASP A 506 5.91 -20.47 -13.72
C ASP A 506 6.63 -19.53 -12.73
N LEU A 507 7.18 -20.07 -11.64
CA LEU A 507 7.93 -19.29 -10.65
C LEU A 507 9.10 -18.54 -11.28
N ARG A 508 9.87 -19.19 -12.16
CA ARG A 508 10.97 -18.57 -12.89
C ARG A 508 10.49 -17.43 -13.78
N PHE A 509 9.43 -17.63 -14.57
CA PHE A 509 8.89 -16.56 -15.40
C PHE A 509 8.32 -15.40 -14.57
N ARG A 510 7.64 -15.68 -13.45
CA ARG A 510 7.17 -14.65 -12.53
C ARG A 510 8.33 -13.84 -11.95
N ALA A 511 9.45 -14.49 -11.63
CA ALA A 511 10.66 -13.80 -11.18
C ALA A 511 11.28 -12.92 -12.28
N ILE A 512 11.34 -13.40 -13.53
CA ILE A 512 11.80 -12.61 -14.68
C ILE A 512 10.92 -11.38 -14.89
N PHE A 513 9.59 -11.54 -14.91
CA PHE A 513 8.66 -10.41 -15.08
C PHE A 513 8.71 -9.44 -13.89
N LEU A 514 8.85 -9.95 -12.66
CA LEU A 514 9.06 -9.09 -11.51
C LEU A 514 10.39 -8.32 -11.62
N ARG A 515 11.46 -8.94 -12.12
CA ARG A 515 12.74 -8.26 -12.33
C ARG A 515 12.60 -7.10 -13.32
N GLU A 516 11.84 -7.26 -14.39
CA GLU A 516 11.53 -6.16 -15.33
C GLU A 516 10.81 -5.01 -14.61
N GLN A 517 9.77 -5.32 -13.83
CA GLN A 517 9.05 -4.31 -13.03
C GLN A 517 9.97 -3.60 -12.02
N LEU A 518 10.84 -4.36 -11.35
CA LEU A 518 11.81 -3.82 -10.40
C LEU A 518 12.83 -2.94 -11.11
N ASN A 519 13.32 -3.31 -12.29
CA ASN A 519 14.24 -2.46 -13.05
C ASN A 519 13.61 -1.13 -13.46
N GLU A 520 12.30 -1.09 -13.72
CA GLU A 520 11.57 0.13 -14.06
C GLU A 520 11.33 1.05 -12.82
N LYS A 521 11.21 0.48 -11.61
CA LYS A 521 10.65 1.20 -10.45
C LYS A 521 11.51 1.24 -9.19
N ARG A 522 12.42 0.28 -8.97
CA ARG A 522 13.10 0.10 -7.67
C ARG A 522 13.95 1.28 -7.23
N ASP A 523 14.50 2.05 -8.18
CA ASP A 523 15.41 3.16 -7.88
C ASP A 523 14.63 4.41 -7.42
N PHE A 524 13.38 4.56 -7.87
CA PHE A 524 12.48 5.66 -7.52
C PHE A 524 11.05 5.16 -7.25
N PRO A 525 10.84 4.33 -6.21
CA PRO A 525 9.54 3.73 -5.96
C PRO A 525 8.56 4.74 -5.35
N THR A 526 7.29 4.64 -5.73
CA THR A 526 6.19 5.30 -5.02
C THR A 526 5.73 4.47 -3.80
N GLU A 527 4.93 5.06 -2.91
CA GLU A 527 4.34 4.32 -1.78
C GLU A 527 3.51 3.11 -2.25
N THR A 528 2.81 3.25 -3.38
CA THR A 528 2.08 2.16 -4.02
C THR A 528 2.99 1.08 -4.58
N ASP A 529 4.11 1.46 -5.21
CA ASP A 529 5.11 0.51 -5.72
C ASP A 529 5.72 -0.29 -4.56
N CYS A 530 6.05 0.37 -3.45
CA CYS A 530 6.56 -0.30 -2.24
C CYS A 530 5.58 -1.37 -1.74
N LYS A 531 4.30 -1.01 -1.52
CA LYS A 531 3.29 -1.96 -1.03
C LYS A 531 3.11 -3.17 -1.95
N GLU A 532 3.11 -2.95 -3.26
CA GLU A 532 2.89 -4.03 -4.24
C GLU A 532 4.14 -4.87 -4.49
N LEU A 533 5.27 -4.23 -4.78
CA LEU A 533 6.50 -4.91 -5.19
C LEU A 533 7.24 -5.54 -4.00
N GLU A 534 7.24 -4.94 -2.80
CA GLU A 534 7.82 -5.58 -1.59
C GLU A 534 7.09 -6.90 -1.29
N LYS A 535 5.75 -6.93 -1.47
CA LYS A 535 4.96 -8.16 -1.32
C LYS A 535 5.38 -9.23 -2.35
N LYS A 536 5.52 -8.86 -3.63
CA LYS A 536 5.97 -9.79 -4.68
C LYS A 536 7.40 -10.28 -4.41
N CYS A 537 8.29 -9.40 -3.97
CA CYS A 537 9.66 -9.73 -3.55
C CYS A 537 9.70 -10.72 -2.38
N ARG A 538 8.83 -10.55 -1.37
CA ARG A 538 8.75 -11.49 -0.25
C ARG A 538 8.27 -12.87 -0.69
N ILE A 539 7.28 -12.93 -1.59
CA ILE A 539 6.71 -14.20 -2.06
C ILE A 539 7.71 -14.94 -2.96
N LEU A 540 8.26 -14.27 -3.97
CA LEU A 540 9.12 -14.91 -4.97
C LEU A 540 10.59 -15.01 -4.54
N GLY A 541 11.05 -14.12 -3.64
CA GLY A 541 12.47 -14.03 -3.27
C GLY A 541 12.99 -15.19 -2.43
N GLN A 542 12.11 -16.02 -1.87
CA GLN A 542 12.51 -17.24 -1.16
C GLN A 542 12.97 -18.35 -2.10
N ASP A 543 12.42 -18.39 -3.32
CA ASP A 543 12.65 -19.45 -4.30
C ASP A 543 13.38 -18.95 -5.56
N SER A 544 13.68 -17.64 -5.67
CA SER A 544 14.36 -17.05 -6.81
C SER A 544 15.54 -16.15 -6.40
N SER A 545 16.75 -16.58 -6.78
CA SER A 545 17.97 -15.79 -6.62
C SER A 545 18.07 -14.62 -7.60
N GLU A 546 17.39 -14.69 -8.75
CA GLU A 546 17.47 -13.72 -9.85
C GLU A 546 16.96 -12.32 -9.47
N ILE A 547 16.06 -12.22 -8.48
CA ILE A 547 15.45 -10.97 -8.01
C ILE A 547 16.04 -10.45 -6.71
N LYS A 548 16.93 -11.21 -6.05
CA LYS A 548 17.44 -10.93 -4.70
C LYS A 548 17.99 -9.50 -4.57
N TRP A 549 18.88 -9.10 -5.47
CA TRP A 549 19.49 -7.77 -5.46
C TRP A 549 18.49 -6.66 -5.76
N SER A 550 17.66 -6.83 -6.80
CA SER A 550 16.63 -5.85 -7.16
C SER A 550 15.63 -5.62 -6.01
N CYS A 551 15.25 -6.67 -5.30
CA CYS A 551 14.38 -6.61 -4.13
C CYS A 551 15.07 -5.93 -2.93
N LEU A 552 16.36 -6.20 -2.71
CA LEU A 552 17.13 -5.52 -1.67
C LEU A 552 17.18 -4.00 -1.91
N THR A 553 17.47 -3.59 -3.15
CA THR A 553 17.48 -2.18 -3.54
C THR A 553 16.11 -1.54 -3.36
N LEU A 554 15.04 -2.19 -3.83
CA LEU A 554 13.67 -1.71 -3.60
C LEU A 554 13.39 -1.51 -2.11
N ASN A 555 13.68 -2.51 -1.27
CA ASN A 555 13.41 -2.44 0.17
C ASN A 555 14.17 -1.27 0.82
N GLN A 556 15.43 -1.04 0.45
CA GLN A 556 16.21 0.11 0.93
C GLN A 556 15.57 1.44 0.53
N HIS A 557 15.16 1.60 -0.72
CA HIS A 557 14.49 2.82 -1.18
C HIS A 557 13.10 3.02 -0.54
N CYS A 558 12.36 1.94 -0.30
CA CYS A 558 11.08 1.99 0.40
C CYS A 558 11.24 2.30 1.89
N ASP A 559 12.28 1.77 2.56
CA ASP A 559 12.63 2.15 3.93
C ASP A 559 13.01 3.64 4.00
N ARG A 560 13.81 4.14 3.05
CA ARG A 560 14.14 5.57 2.95
C ARG A 560 12.88 6.44 2.80
N LEU A 561 11.95 6.05 1.93
CA LEU A 561 10.67 6.75 1.75
C LEU A 561 9.88 6.81 3.07
N ARG A 562 9.71 5.66 3.74
CA ARG A 562 8.99 5.56 5.03
C ARG A 562 9.65 6.38 6.13
N ILE A 563 10.98 6.37 6.23
CA ILE A 563 11.73 7.14 7.23
C ILE A 563 11.62 8.64 6.93
N ALA A 564 11.72 9.06 5.66
CA ALA A 564 11.55 10.45 5.27
C ALA A 564 10.15 10.98 5.59
N GLU A 565 9.09 10.20 5.37
CA GLU A 565 7.72 10.57 5.76
C GLU A 565 7.55 10.69 7.28
N GLN A 566 8.11 9.77 8.06
CA GLN A 566 8.10 9.86 9.52
C GLN A 566 8.83 11.12 10.01
N LEU A 567 9.96 11.44 9.37
CA LEU A 567 10.74 12.63 9.68
C LEU A 567 9.99 13.91 9.31
N GLU A 568 9.38 13.96 8.13
CA GLU A 568 8.51 15.05 7.68
C GLU A 568 7.43 15.34 8.73
N GLU A 569 6.72 14.30 9.18
CA GLU A 569 5.67 14.42 10.18
C GLU A 569 6.19 15.00 11.51
N LEU A 570 7.40 14.59 11.92
CA LEU A 570 8.06 15.09 13.13
C LEU A 570 8.42 16.57 12.98
N LEU A 571 9.05 16.96 11.88
CA LEU A 571 9.46 18.34 11.61
C LEU A 571 8.25 19.29 11.48
N LEU A 572 7.16 18.81 10.88
CA LEU A 572 5.90 19.55 10.78
C LEU A 572 5.22 19.75 12.14
N LYS A 573 5.21 18.72 13.01
CA LYS A 573 4.69 18.84 14.39
C LYS A 573 5.48 19.86 15.22
N GLU A 574 6.79 19.93 14.99
CA GLU A 574 7.68 20.90 15.62
C GLU A 574 7.56 22.31 15.03
N LYS A 575 6.69 22.51 14.03
CA LYS A 575 6.48 23.78 13.33
C LYS A 575 7.79 24.32 12.71
N THR A 576 8.64 23.41 12.20
CA THR A 576 9.90 23.75 11.54
C THR A 576 9.62 24.59 10.29
N LYS A 577 10.36 25.68 10.13
CA LYS A 577 10.11 26.67 9.08
C LYS A 577 10.80 26.29 7.77
N ASP A 578 10.16 26.65 6.67
CA ASP A 578 10.73 26.62 5.31
C ASP A 578 11.31 25.26 4.88
N LEU A 579 10.70 24.14 5.26
CA LEU A 579 11.17 22.79 4.88
C LEU A 579 11.14 22.53 3.35
N LYS A 580 10.46 23.38 2.58
CA LYS A 580 10.53 23.36 1.11
C LYS A 580 11.87 23.84 0.56
N ASP A 581 12.60 24.63 1.34
CA ASP A 581 13.94 25.05 0.98
C ASP A 581 14.93 23.93 1.32
N GLN A 582 15.67 23.47 0.33
CA GLN A 582 16.58 22.32 0.48
C GLN A 582 17.72 22.61 1.47
N ILE A 583 18.19 23.85 1.56
CA ILE A 583 19.27 24.25 2.47
C ILE A 583 18.72 24.25 3.91
N LYS A 584 17.58 24.91 4.13
CA LYS A 584 16.95 24.98 5.46
C LYS A 584 16.48 23.61 5.96
N CYS A 585 16.02 22.75 5.07
CA CYS A 585 15.71 21.36 5.41
C CYS A 585 16.97 20.64 5.92
N LYS A 586 18.10 20.73 5.20
CA LYS A 586 19.37 20.09 5.61
C LYS A 586 19.86 20.61 6.95
N GLU A 587 19.81 21.92 7.18
CA GLU A 587 20.18 22.51 8.47
C GLU A 587 19.32 21.97 9.62
N SER A 588 18.01 21.83 9.39
CA SER A 588 17.06 21.31 10.37
C SER A 588 17.32 19.84 10.68
N ILE A 589 17.59 19.02 9.66
CA ILE A 589 17.94 17.61 9.82
C ILE A 589 19.29 17.48 10.55
N ASN A 590 20.33 18.19 10.14
CA ASN A 590 21.66 18.15 10.78
C ASN A 590 21.58 18.43 12.28
N LYS A 591 20.82 19.45 12.67
CA LYS A 591 20.63 19.79 14.09
C LYS A 591 20.02 18.63 14.87
N ARG A 592 19.02 17.95 14.29
CA ARG A 592 18.35 16.79 14.90
C ARG A 592 19.22 15.53 14.89
N CYS A 593 19.97 15.30 13.82
CA CYS A 593 20.88 14.16 13.69
C CYS A 593 21.96 14.19 14.77
N ASN A 594 22.53 15.37 15.06
CA ASN A 594 23.45 15.54 16.17
C ASN A 594 22.85 15.16 17.53
N ASP A 595 21.57 15.50 17.76
CA ASP A 595 20.86 15.12 18.99
C ASP A 595 20.53 13.62 19.04
N TRP A 596 20.19 13.01 17.91
CA TRP A 596 19.85 11.59 17.82
C TRP A 596 21.06 10.67 17.93
N VAL A 597 22.18 11.05 17.32
CA VAL A 597 23.46 10.35 17.46
C VAL A 597 23.88 10.35 18.94
N LYS A 598 23.81 11.50 19.63
CA LYS A 598 24.07 11.60 21.09
C LYS A 598 23.15 10.70 21.93
N LYS A 599 21.93 10.46 21.46
CA LYS A 599 20.92 9.62 22.15
C LYS A 599 20.86 8.17 21.62
N ARG A 600 21.78 7.76 20.72
CA ARG A 600 21.78 6.47 19.99
C ARG A 600 20.40 6.06 19.42
N LYS A 601 19.64 7.03 18.89
CA LYS A 601 18.34 6.75 18.24
C LYS A 601 18.58 6.26 16.80
N ASN A 602 18.53 4.95 16.61
CA ASN A 602 18.82 4.31 15.31
C ASN A 602 17.72 4.48 14.24
N LEU A 603 16.54 5.00 14.60
CA LEU A 603 15.39 5.07 13.69
C LEU A 603 15.64 5.98 12.47
N PHE A 604 16.36 7.08 12.67
CA PHE A 604 16.61 8.09 11.63
C PHE A 604 18.05 8.04 11.10
N THR A 605 18.83 7.00 11.41
CA THR A 605 20.23 6.91 10.98
C THR A 605 20.37 7.01 9.46
N LEU A 606 19.48 6.34 8.70
CA LEU A 606 19.47 6.44 7.23
C LEU A 606 19.18 7.87 6.74
N ALA A 607 18.24 8.57 7.38
CA ALA A 607 17.95 9.96 7.05
C ALA A 607 19.13 10.91 7.35
N CYS A 608 19.88 10.64 8.42
CA CYS A 608 21.07 11.40 8.81
C CYS A 608 22.28 11.12 7.93
N LEU A 609 22.41 9.90 7.38
CA LEU A 609 23.48 9.57 6.44
C LEU A 609 23.20 10.15 5.04
N GLU A 610 21.92 10.24 4.66
CA GLU A 610 21.49 10.66 3.32
C GLU A 610 20.59 11.90 3.36
N GLU A 611 21.06 12.95 4.03
CA GLU A 611 20.27 14.17 4.27
C GLU A 611 19.79 14.82 2.96
N ASN A 612 20.61 14.77 1.91
CA ASN A 612 20.28 15.36 0.62
C ASN A 612 19.07 14.68 -0.03
N ILE A 613 19.08 13.34 -0.07
CA ILE A 613 17.98 12.55 -0.64
C ILE A 613 16.74 12.69 0.23
N THR A 614 16.91 12.64 1.55
CA THR A 614 15.82 12.80 2.52
C THR A 614 15.12 14.14 2.35
N CYS A 615 15.87 15.24 2.27
CA CYS A 615 15.30 16.57 2.03
C CYS A 615 14.63 16.67 0.66
N GLN A 616 15.17 16.07 -0.40
CA GLN A 616 14.50 16.05 -1.70
C GLN A 616 13.12 15.37 -1.63
N ILE A 617 13.01 14.25 -0.90
CA ILE A 617 11.73 13.56 -0.69
C ILE A 617 10.77 14.46 0.10
N ILE A 618 11.22 15.00 1.24
CA ILE A 618 10.42 15.88 2.10
C ILE A 618 9.91 17.11 1.33
N THR A 619 10.78 17.80 0.60
CA THR A 619 10.42 18.99 -0.18
C THR A 619 9.34 18.68 -1.22
N LYS A 620 9.50 17.59 -1.99
CA LYS A 620 8.53 17.18 -3.02
C LYS A 620 7.18 16.79 -2.41
N ASN A 621 7.20 15.99 -1.34
CA ASN A 621 6.00 15.58 -0.62
C ASN A 621 5.24 16.79 -0.04
N LEU A 622 5.96 17.70 0.61
CA LEU A 622 5.39 18.94 1.14
C LEU A 622 4.79 19.79 0.04
N GLU A 623 5.46 19.92 -1.11
CA GLU A 623 4.88 20.67 -2.24
C GLU A 623 3.53 20.11 -2.67
N SER A 624 3.44 18.80 -2.88
CA SER A 624 2.19 18.11 -3.23
C SER A 624 1.11 18.31 -2.16
N LYS A 625 1.44 18.07 -0.88
CA LYS A 625 0.51 18.22 0.25
C LYS A 625 0.00 19.64 0.43
N CYS A 626 0.85 20.66 0.26
CA CYS A 626 0.42 22.06 0.34
C CYS A 626 -0.55 22.41 -0.80
N ASN A 627 -0.29 21.92 -2.02
CA ASN A 627 -1.17 22.18 -3.17
C ASN A 627 -2.53 21.49 -2.96
N ALA A 628 -2.53 20.22 -2.56
CA ALA A 628 -3.74 19.46 -2.26
C ALA A 628 -4.56 20.11 -1.12
N LEU A 629 -3.91 20.54 -0.05
CA LEU A 629 -4.57 21.24 1.07
C LEU A 629 -5.26 22.52 0.58
N LYS A 630 -4.58 23.31 -0.25
CA LYS A 630 -5.14 24.54 -0.83
C LYS A 630 -6.39 24.25 -1.67
N GLU A 631 -6.29 23.35 -2.65
CA GLU A 631 -7.39 22.99 -3.55
C GLU A 631 -8.58 22.40 -2.81
N ASN A 632 -8.32 21.57 -1.79
CA ASN A 632 -9.35 20.94 -0.98
C ASN A 632 -10.09 21.96 -0.10
N MET A 633 -9.39 22.97 0.43
CA MET A 633 -10.00 24.07 1.18
C MET A 633 -10.93 24.91 0.29
N GLU A 634 -10.51 25.21 -0.93
CA GLU A 634 -11.30 25.94 -1.93
C GLU A 634 -12.52 25.13 -2.34
N THR A 635 -12.33 23.87 -2.76
CA THR A 635 -13.41 22.98 -3.23
C THR A 635 -14.49 22.76 -2.17
N ARG A 636 -14.12 22.73 -0.89
CA ARG A 636 -15.06 22.53 0.22
C ARG A 636 -15.54 23.84 0.85
N ASN A 637 -15.28 24.99 0.23
CA ASN A 637 -15.70 26.31 0.69
C ASN A 637 -15.34 26.58 2.16
N ALA A 638 -14.14 26.19 2.59
CA ALA A 638 -13.73 26.28 4.00
C ALA A 638 -13.87 27.69 4.57
N LEU A 639 -13.58 28.73 3.79
CA LEU A 639 -13.72 30.13 4.22
C LEU A 639 -15.16 30.60 4.36
N THR A 640 -16.08 30.10 3.53
CA THR A 640 -17.52 30.41 3.62
C THR A 640 -18.12 29.69 4.82
N ASN A 641 -17.80 28.40 4.98
CA ASN A 641 -18.27 27.59 6.10
C ASN A 641 -17.72 28.05 7.47
N ALA A 642 -16.56 28.72 7.50
CA ALA A 642 -16.02 29.33 8.71
C ALA A 642 -16.71 30.67 9.08
N ALA A 643 -17.41 31.30 8.12
CA ALA A 643 -18.20 32.51 8.37
C ALA A 643 -19.62 32.19 8.86
N ASP A 644 -20.17 31.03 8.50
CA ASP A 644 -21.46 30.54 8.97
C ASP A 644 -21.37 30.02 10.42
N ASN A 645 -22.11 30.62 11.35
CA ASN A 645 -22.12 30.25 12.76
C ASN A 645 -22.44 28.76 13.01
N ASN A 646 -23.28 28.13 12.19
CA ASN A 646 -23.65 26.71 12.35
C ASN A 646 -22.53 25.76 11.94
N MET A 647 -21.73 26.15 10.94
CA MET A 647 -20.64 25.34 10.40
C MET A 647 -19.26 25.75 10.92
N LYS A 648 -19.16 26.90 11.58
CA LYS A 648 -17.91 27.52 12.03
C LYS A 648 -17.12 26.60 12.95
N GLU A 649 -17.74 26.07 14.00
CA GLU A 649 -17.07 25.19 14.95
C GLU A 649 -16.48 23.95 14.26
N LYS A 650 -17.28 23.26 13.45
CA LYS A 650 -16.85 22.06 12.72
C LYS A 650 -15.71 22.37 11.74
N THR A 651 -15.86 23.45 10.99
CA THR A 651 -14.87 23.92 10.00
C THR A 651 -13.55 24.31 10.67
N CYS A 652 -13.60 25.14 11.70
CA CYS A 652 -12.41 25.62 12.41
C CYS A 652 -11.71 24.46 13.15
N LYS A 653 -12.46 23.57 13.81
CA LYS A 653 -11.90 22.36 14.44
C LYS A 653 -11.16 21.47 13.44
N PHE A 654 -11.68 21.33 12.22
CA PHE A 654 -11.12 20.43 11.21
C PHE A 654 -9.93 21.03 10.45
N TRP A 655 -10.04 22.26 9.92
CA TRP A 655 -9.04 22.81 8.99
C TRP A 655 -7.89 23.56 9.65
N THR A 656 -8.12 24.25 10.76
CA THR A 656 -7.08 25.07 11.41
C THR A 656 -5.86 24.25 11.86
N PRO A 657 -5.99 23.02 12.41
CA PRO A 657 -4.81 22.20 12.75
C PRO A 657 -3.91 21.93 11.55
N TYR A 658 -4.47 21.71 10.35
CA TYR A 658 -3.70 21.56 9.13
C TYR A 658 -3.03 22.87 8.74
N CYS A 659 -3.76 23.99 8.79
CA CYS A 659 -3.17 25.30 8.55
C CYS A 659 -1.99 25.57 9.49
N GLU A 660 -2.13 25.35 10.80
CA GLU A 660 -1.03 25.56 11.76
C GLU A 660 0.19 24.67 11.48
N LYS A 661 -0.05 23.41 11.12
CA LYS A 661 1.00 22.43 10.84
C LYS A 661 1.78 22.78 9.56
N PHE A 662 1.09 23.23 8.52
CA PHE A 662 1.67 23.41 7.18
C PHE A 662 2.11 24.85 6.89
N THR A 663 1.51 25.88 7.52
CA THR A 663 1.86 27.31 7.36
C THR A 663 3.38 27.56 7.45
N PRO A 664 4.12 27.04 8.46
CA PRO A 664 5.57 27.30 8.58
C PRO A 664 6.40 26.92 7.34
N SER A 665 5.93 25.96 6.53
CA SER A 665 6.66 25.42 5.37
C SER A 665 5.93 25.60 4.03
N CYS A 666 4.69 26.11 4.03
CA CYS A 666 3.86 26.29 2.83
C CYS A 666 3.56 27.78 2.58
N LYS A 667 4.49 28.51 1.95
CA LYS A 667 4.27 29.93 1.58
C LYS A 667 2.99 30.17 0.76
N LYS A 668 2.63 29.24 -0.14
CA LYS A 668 1.38 29.29 -0.94
C LYS A 668 0.08 29.35 -0.12
N LEU A 669 0.10 28.97 1.16
CA LEU A 669 -1.06 29.06 2.07
C LEU A 669 -1.18 30.45 2.73
N ILE A 670 -0.17 31.29 2.57
CA ILE A 670 0.02 32.58 3.26
C ILE A 670 0.12 33.75 2.27
N GLU A 671 0.81 33.55 1.14
CA GLU A 671 1.13 34.58 0.13
C GLU A 671 0.12 34.60 -1.04
N GLU A 672 -0.16 35.79 -1.58
CA GLU A 672 -1.16 36.07 -2.64
C GLU A 672 -0.60 36.02 -4.08
N LYS A 673 -1.51 35.80 -5.04
CA LYS A 673 -1.45 36.44 -6.37
C LYS A 673 -2.28 37.72 -6.31
N SER A 674 -1.63 38.88 -6.49
CA SER A 674 -2.22 40.18 -6.87
C SER A 674 -3.50 40.64 -6.14
N GLY A 675 -3.35 41.34 -5.00
CA GLY A 675 -4.17 42.52 -4.67
C GLY A 675 -5.34 42.38 -3.68
N GLU A 676 -5.65 41.18 -3.14
CA GLU A 676 -6.75 40.97 -2.18
C GLU A 676 -6.32 40.21 -0.92
N LYS A 677 -6.36 40.93 0.20
CA LYS A 677 -5.80 40.64 1.54
C LYS A 677 -5.87 39.17 2.04
N ASN A 678 -4.68 38.58 2.18
CA ASN A 678 -4.20 37.38 2.90
C ASN A 678 -4.43 36.01 2.22
N GLY A 679 -3.46 35.08 2.31
CA GLY A 679 -3.63 33.68 1.89
C GLY A 679 -4.71 32.90 2.68
N LEU A 680 -5.21 31.79 2.12
CA LEU A 680 -6.37 31.04 2.62
C LEU A 680 -6.30 30.68 4.11
N CYS A 681 -5.14 30.18 4.58
CA CYS A 681 -5.00 29.81 5.99
C CYS A 681 -4.98 31.04 6.91
N SER A 682 -4.39 32.15 6.46
CA SER A 682 -4.42 33.43 7.18
C SER A 682 -5.84 33.98 7.29
N GLN A 683 -6.64 33.89 6.22
CA GLN A 683 -8.05 34.29 6.25
C GLN A 683 -8.88 33.37 7.16
N LEU A 684 -8.67 32.05 7.08
CA LEU A 684 -9.36 31.08 7.93
C LEU A 684 -9.07 31.36 9.41
N ASN A 685 -7.80 31.57 9.76
CA ASN A 685 -7.40 31.86 11.13
C ASN A 685 -8.06 33.13 11.67
N LYS A 686 -8.15 34.20 10.87
CA LYS A 686 -8.89 35.43 11.24
C LYS A 686 -10.37 35.17 11.50
N LYS A 687 -11.04 34.41 10.62
CA LYS A 687 -12.47 34.08 10.80
C LYS A 687 -12.72 33.17 12.01
N CYS A 688 -11.80 32.26 12.27
CA CYS A 688 -11.86 31.32 13.39
C CYS A 688 -11.35 31.90 14.71
N GLU A 689 -10.79 33.12 14.73
CA GLU A 689 -10.16 33.71 15.92
C GLU A 689 -11.12 33.80 17.11
N SER A 690 -12.35 34.26 16.87
CA SER A 690 -13.40 34.33 17.92
C SER A 690 -13.79 32.94 18.45
N PHE A 691 -13.76 31.91 17.60
CA PHE A 691 -14.01 30.54 18.02
C PHE A 691 -12.87 30.02 18.92
N PHE A 692 -11.61 30.25 18.54
CA PHE A 692 -10.47 29.80 19.34
C PHE A 692 -10.32 30.56 20.67
N LYS A 693 -10.58 31.87 20.69
CA LYS A 693 -10.63 32.64 21.95
C LYS A 693 -11.68 32.08 22.91
N LYS A 694 -12.88 31.78 22.43
CA LYS A 694 -13.94 31.14 23.22
C LYS A 694 -13.53 29.73 23.68
N ARG A 695 -12.91 28.94 22.79
CA ARG A 695 -12.43 27.60 23.12
C ARG A 695 -11.32 27.59 24.17
N GLU A 696 -10.41 28.56 24.13
CA GLU A 696 -9.35 28.70 25.14
C GLU A 696 -9.95 29.03 26.51
N LEU A 697 -11.01 29.86 26.57
CA LEU A 697 -11.76 30.11 27.80
C LEU A 697 -12.48 28.85 28.29
N ASP A 698 -13.15 28.12 27.41
CA ASP A 698 -13.79 26.84 27.74
C ASP A 698 -12.75 25.81 28.23
N ASP A 699 -11.58 25.68 27.60
CA ASP A 699 -10.52 24.75 28.03
C ASP A 699 -9.91 25.16 29.40
N LYS A 700 -9.76 26.46 29.68
CA LYS A 700 -9.39 26.98 31.02
C LYS A 700 -10.47 26.67 32.06
N ALA A 701 -11.74 26.80 31.69
CA ALA A 701 -12.86 26.45 32.55
C ALA A 701 -12.89 24.94 32.85
N ILE A 702 -12.63 24.12 31.83
CA ILE A 702 -12.52 22.66 31.98
C ILE A 702 -11.38 22.31 32.94
N ASP A 703 -10.22 22.94 32.80
CA ASP A 703 -9.07 22.73 33.69
C ASP A 703 -9.39 23.09 35.15
N GLY A 704 -10.07 24.22 35.37
CA GLY A 704 -10.49 24.67 36.70
C GLY A 704 -11.60 23.82 37.34
N LEU A 705 -12.44 23.17 36.53
CA LEU A 705 -13.58 22.35 36.98
C LEU A 705 -13.30 20.84 36.90
N LYS A 706 -12.04 20.43 36.72
CA LYS A 706 -11.64 19.01 36.72
C LYS A 706 -12.17 18.28 37.96
N GLY A 707 -12.81 17.13 37.73
CA GLY A 707 -13.48 16.31 38.72
C GLY A 707 -14.97 16.64 38.94
N TYR A 708 -15.50 17.70 38.31
CA TYR A 708 -16.86 18.19 38.49
C TYR A 708 -17.66 18.29 37.18
N LEU A 709 -17.15 17.75 36.07
CA LEU A 709 -17.78 17.81 34.75
C LEU A 709 -18.42 16.47 34.32
N THR A 710 -18.78 15.63 35.29
CA THR A 710 -19.42 14.33 35.04
C THR A 710 -20.88 14.46 34.61
N THR A 711 -21.65 15.36 35.24
CA THR A 711 -23.02 15.68 34.87
C THR A 711 -23.26 17.18 34.90
N LYS A 712 -24.28 17.62 34.16
CA LYS A 712 -24.68 19.03 34.12
C LYS A 712 -24.97 19.57 35.52
N GLU A 713 -25.67 18.81 36.37
CA GLU A 713 -26.02 19.26 37.73
C GLU A 713 -24.80 19.42 38.64
N VAL A 714 -23.81 18.53 38.54
CA VAL A 714 -22.58 18.59 39.34
C VAL A 714 -21.75 19.80 38.92
N CYS A 715 -21.66 20.06 37.62
CA CYS A 715 -21.04 21.27 37.09
C CYS A 715 -21.75 22.53 37.57
N GLU A 716 -23.08 22.63 37.45
CA GLU A 716 -23.85 23.82 37.83
C GLU A 716 -23.67 24.18 39.31
N LYS A 717 -23.80 23.20 40.21
CA LYS A 717 -23.61 23.39 41.66
C LYS A 717 -22.19 23.83 42.02
N THR A 718 -21.22 23.38 41.25
CA THR A 718 -19.81 23.70 41.49
C THR A 718 -19.53 25.10 40.97
N LEU A 719 -19.90 25.38 39.73
CA LEU A 719 -19.74 26.69 39.08
C LEU A 719 -20.40 27.81 39.88
N GLU A 720 -21.57 27.57 40.48
CA GLU A 720 -22.24 28.53 41.37
C GLU A 720 -21.35 28.97 42.55
N LYS A 721 -20.60 28.06 43.17
CA LYS A 721 -19.64 28.38 44.25
C LYS A 721 -18.43 29.16 43.73
N TYR A 722 -18.01 28.88 42.51
CA TYR A 722 -16.86 29.51 41.84
C TYR A 722 -17.19 30.89 41.26
N CYS A 723 -18.44 31.17 40.90
CA CYS A 723 -18.87 32.44 40.32
C CYS A 723 -18.71 33.64 41.26
N VAL A 724 -18.72 33.43 42.58
CA VAL A 724 -18.52 34.50 43.57
C VAL A 724 -17.09 35.10 43.47
N PRO A 725 -16.00 34.30 43.54
CA PRO A 725 -14.65 34.81 43.32
C PRO A 725 -14.32 35.16 41.85
N LEU A 726 -14.94 34.48 40.87
CA LEU A 726 -14.68 34.70 39.43
C LEU A 726 -15.23 36.03 38.90
N ASN A 727 -16.29 36.57 39.49
CA ASN A 727 -16.80 37.91 39.16
C ASN A 727 -15.79 39.04 39.47
N ASN A 728 -14.72 38.76 40.22
CA ASN A 728 -13.66 39.71 40.56
C ASN A 728 -12.36 39.47 39.77
N ALA A 729 -12.31 38.50 38.85
CA ALA A 729 -11.10 38.09 38.14
C ALA A 729 -11.06 38.68 36.72
N THR A 730 -10.07 39.52 36.42
CA THR A 730 -9.87 40.22 35.13
C THR A 730 -9.35 39.34 33.98
N ASN A 731 -9.61 38.03 34.02
CA ASN A 731 -9.10 37.05 33.04
C ASN A 731 -10.15 36.57 32.03
N GLY A 732 -11.35 37.18 32.01
CA GLY A 732 -12.43 36.88 31.05
C GLY A 732 -13.28 35.64 31.40
N LEU A 733 -12.98 34.95 32.51
CA LEU A 733 -13.76 33.81 32.99
C LEU A 733 -15.07 34.23 33.68
N GLU A 734 -15.27 35.53 33.93
CA GLU A 734 -16.54 36.11 34.39
C GLU A 734 -17.72 35.82 33.43
N THR A 735 -17.42 35.65 32.15
CA THR A 735 -18.39 35.29 31.09
C THR A 735 -18.98 33.88 31.24
N LEU A 736 -18.41 33.04 32.11
CA LEU A 736 -18.98 31.73 32.50
C LEU A 736 -20.17 31.89 33.45
N CYS A 737 -20.27 33.03 34.13
CA CYS A 737 -21.22 33.30 35.19
C CYS A 737 -22.26 34.35 34.79
N LYS A 738 -21.94 35.22 33.81
CA LYS A 738 -22.80 36.31 33.31
C LYS A 738 -22.73 36.40 31.78
N SER A 739 -23.82 36.85 31.16
CA SER A 739 -23.91 37.17 29.73
C SER A 739 -23.98 38.67 29.53
N ASP A 740 -23.42 39.17 28.43
CA ASP A 740 -23.59 40.57 27.99
C ASP A 740 -25.03 40.87 27.51
N ASP A 741 -25.86 39.83 27.35
CA ASP A 741 -27.24 39.92 26.90
C ASP A 741 -28.18 40.04 28.11
N SER A 742 -28.76 41.22 28.30
CA SER A 742 -29.63 41.56 29.45
C SER A 742 -30.92 40.74 29.53
N SER A 743 -31.19 39.91 28.52
CA SER A 743 -32.34 39.02 28.42
C SER A 743 -32.14 37.62 29.05
N LYS A 744 -30.91 37.24 29.42
CA LYS A 744 -30.61 35.91 30.00
C LYS A 744 -30.28 35.98 31.50
N ASP A 745 -31.07 35.27 32.31
CA ASP A 745 -30.77 35.01 33.74
C ASP A 745 -29.42 34.28 33.89
N GLU A 746 -28.59 34.70 34.85
CA GLU A 746 -27.32 34.07 35.25
C GLU A 746 -27.44 32.54 35.44
N LYS A 747 -28.55 32.04 35.99
CA LYS A 747 -28.79 30.60 36.15
C LYS A 747 -28.89 29.88 34.81
N THR A 748 -29.50 30.52 33.82
CA THR A 748 -29.61 29.99 32.45
C THR A 748 -28.25 30.00 31.76
N VAL A 749 -27.46 31.06 31.95
CA VAL A 749 -26.08 31.16 31.41
C VAL A 749 -25.17 30.07 31.97
N ARG A 750 -25.22 29.81 33.28
CA ARG A 750 -24.45 28.74 33.94
C ARG A 750 -24.87 27.37 33.42
N GLY A 751 -26.18 27.14 33.26
CA GLY A 751 -26.69 25.87 32.73
C GLY A 751 -26.31 25.60 31.28
N GLU A 752 -26.36 26.61 30.41
CA GLU A 752 -25.88 26.50 29.02
C GLU A 752 -24.37 26.25 28.96
N THR A 753 -23.59 26.94 29.81
CA THR A 753 -22.13 26.77 29.90
C THR A 753 -21.77 25.37 30.38
N CYS A 754 -22.35 24.90 31.48
CA CYS A 754 -22.10 23.56 31.99
C CYS A 754 -22.52 22.47 31.01
N LYS A 755 -23.65 22.64 30.31
CA LYS A 755 -24.04 21.71 29.23
C LYS A 755 -22.96 21.64 28.15
N ARG A 756 -22.47 22.78 27.69
CA ARG A 756 -21.42 22.86 26.67
C ARG A 756 -20.10 22.23 27.13
N LEU A 757 -19.64 22.52 28.35
CA LEU A 757 -18.39 21.98 28.88
C LEU A 757 -18.45 20.46 29.08
N VAL A 758 -19.57 19.94 29.60
CA VAL A 758 -19.79 18.50 29.78
C VAL A 758 -19.82 17.78 28.42
N GLU A 759 -20.55 18.31 27.44
CA GLU A 759 -20.58 17.76 26.07
C GLU A 759 -19.19 17.75 25.42
N GLN A 760 -18.40 18.82 25.56
CA GLN A 760 -17.03 18.90 25.05
C GLN A 760 -16.09 17.88 25.71
N VAL A 761 -16.21 17.65 27.02
CA VAL A 761 -15.41 16.64 27.73
C VAL A 761 -15.81 15.24 27.26
N GLN A 762 -17.11 14.94 27.19
CA GLN A 762 -17.62 13.65 26.71
C GLN A 762 -17.19 13.34 25.27
N GLU A 763 -17.14 14.34 24.38
CA GLU A 763 -16.65 14.18 23.00
C GLU A 763 -15.15 13.78 22.96
N LYS A 764 -14.34 14.31 23.88
CA LYS A 764 -12.88 14.03 23.96
C LYS A 764 -12.56 12.67 24.59
N CYS A 765 -13.42 12.15 25.46
CA CYS A 765 -13.15 10.96 26.28
C CYS A 765 -12.78 9.69 25.49
N PRO A 766 -13.47 9.30 24.40
CA PRO A 766 -13.13 8.08 23.67
C PRO A 766 -11.71 8.10 23.07
N ASN A 767 -11.29 9.25 22.52
CA ASN A 767 -9.94 9.40 21.99
C ASN A 767 -8.90 9.42 23.11
N LEU A 768 -9.16 10.17 24.18
CA LEU A 768 -8.27 10.25 25.34
C LEU A 768 -8.06 8.86 25.98
N GLN A 769 -9.12 8.07 26.11
CA GLN A 769 -9.05 6.71 26.66
C GLN A 769 -8.20 5.80 25.75
N ASN A 770 -8.36 5.87 24.43
CA ASN A 770 -7.53 5.12 23.49
C ASN A 770 -6.05 5.55 23.54
N GLU A 771 -5.78 6.85 23.59
CA GLU A 771 -4.42 7.41 23.70
C GLU A 771 -3.74 6.97 25.00
N LEU A 772 -4.42 7.10 26.15
CA LEU A 772 -3.90 6.68 27.45
C LEU A 772 -3.66 5.17 27.50
N THR A 773 -4.54 4.36 26.89
CA THR A 773 -4.35 2.90 26.79
C THR A 773 -3.07 2.55 26.04
N LYS A 774 -2.85 3.15 24.85
CA LYS A 774 -1.64 2.93 24.05
C LYS A 774 -0.40 3.45 24.76
N ALA A 775 -0.47 4.66 25.30
CA ALA A 775 0.63 5.30 25.98
C ALA A 775 1.06 4.53 27.23
N LYS A 776 0.12 3.95 27.98
CA LYS A 776 0.40 3.07 29.11
C LYS A 776 1.27 1.88 28.72
N GLU A 777 0.92 1.17 27.65
CA GLU A 777 1.70 -0.01 27.21
C GLU A 777 3.07 0.39 26.66
N GLU A 778 3.16 1.50 25.93
CA GLU A 778 4.44 2.03 25.45
C GLU A 778 5.33 2.51 26.61
N LEU A 779 4.74 3.16 27.63
CA LEU A 779 5.45 3.66 28.81
C LEU A 779 6.04 2.50 29.62
N LYS A 780 5.29 1.41 29.83
CA LYS A 780 5.82 0.19 30.48
C LYS A 780 7.01 -0.39 29.75
N LYS A 781 6.95 -0.46 28.41
CA LYS A 781 8.07 -0.97 27.60
C LYS A 781 9.31 -0.10 27.77
N LYS A 782 9.17 1.22 27.64
CA LYS A 782 10.28 2.16 27.80
C LYS A 782 10.82 2.20 29.25
N GLU A 783 9.97 2.04 30.26
CA GLU A 783 10.42 1.92 31.66
C GLU A 783 11.33 0.70 31.84
N LYS A 784 10.99 -0.45 31.24
CA LYS A 784 11.82 -1.65 31.29
C LYS A 784 13.16 -1.45 30.57
N GLU A 785 13.14 -0.85 29.39
CA GLU A 785 14.36 -0.48 28.64
C GLU A 785 15.25 0.44 29.48
N TYR A 786 14.67 1.44 30.14
CA TYR A 786 15.41 2.36 31.00
C TYR A 786 16.03 1.65 32.21
N LYS A 787 15.30 0.74 32.87
CA LYS A 787 15.85 -0.02 34.01
C LYS A 787 17.06 -0.88 33.61
N ASN A 788 17.04 -1.49 32.44
CA ASN A 788 18.18 -2.25 31.92
C ASN A 788 19.37 -1.32 31.64
N LEU A 789 19.14 -0.24 30.89
CA LEU A 789 20.18 0.74 30.57
C LEU A 789 20.79 1.39 31.82
N LYS A 790 19.95 1.68 32.83
CA LYS A 790 20.37 2.21 34.12
C LYS A 790 21.30 1.22 34.83
N LYS A 791 20.95 -0.07 34.85
CA LYS A 791 21.77 -1.12 35.47
C LYS A 791 23.12 -1.26 34.78
N GLU A 792 23.12 -1.29 33.44
CA GLU A 792 24.36 -1.33 32.63
C GLU A 792 25.25 -0.11 32.90
N ALA A 793 24.66 1.09 32.99
CA ALA A 793 25.39 2.31 33.32
C ALA A 793 25.99 2.26 34.74
N GLU A 794 25.26 1.72 35.72
CA GLU A 794 25.73 1.54 37.09
C GLU A 794 26.86 0.51 37.19
N GLU A 795 26.79 -0.58 36.43
CA GLU A 795 27.84 -1.59 36.34
C GLU A 795 29.09 -1.02 35.69
N ALA A 796 28.96 -0.34 34.54
CA ALA A 796 30.09 0.31 33.86
C ALA A 796 30.75 1.40 34.71
N MET A 797 29.98 2.19 35.48
CA MET A 797 30.54 3.15 36.43
C MET A 797 31.36 2.48 37.53
N LYS A 798 30.91 1.32 38.03
CA LYS A 798 31.65 0.56 39.06
C LYS A 798 32.93 -0.03 38.51
N GLU A 799 32.87 -0.64 37.33
CA GLU A 799 34.02 -1.23 36.62
C GLU A 799 35.09 -0.17 36.32
N ALA A 800 34.66 1.01 35.83
CA ALA A 800 35.55 2.13 35.53
C ALA A 800 35.97 2.98 36.77
N ASN A 801 35.60 2.59 37.99
CA ASN A 801 35.86 3.36 39.22
C ASN A 801 35.39 4.83 39.16
N LEU A 802 34.28 5.10 38.47
CA LEU A 802 33.68 6.43 38.33
C LEU A 802 32.53 6.63 39.32
N ILE A 803 32.39 7.86 39.83
CA ILE A 803 31.24 8.28 40.63
C ILE A 803 30.57 9.46 39.93
N LEU A 804 29.27 9.34 39.68
CA LEU A 804 28.45 10.47 39.27
C LEU A 804 28.23 11.40 40.47
N SER A 805 28.69 12.64 40.36
CA SER A 805 28.69 13.62 41.44
C SER A 805 28.06 14.95 41.06
N ARG A 806 27.66 15.70 42.09
CA ARG A 806 27.16 17.07 41.99
C ARG A 806 28.04 17.98 42.84
N THR A 807 28.51 19.09 42.28
CA THR A 807 29.28 20.11 43.00
C THR A 807 28.38 20.79 44.05
N LYS A 808 28.80 20.80 45.32
CA LYS A 808 28.19 21.68 46.34
C LYS A 808 28.61 23.12 46.06
N VAL A 809 27.64 24.03 45.96
CA VAL A 809 27.89 25.48 45.97
C VAL A 809 27.98 25.88 47.44
N SER A 810 29.13 26.33 47.91
CA SER A 810 29.29 26.90 49.25
C SER A 810 28.69 28.30 49.26
N GLY A 811 27.61 28.48 50.01
CA GLY A 811 26.97 29.77 50.23
C GLY A 811 25.81 29.61 51.20
N ASP A 812 26.11 29.68 52.50
CA ASP A 812 25.12 29.73 53.57
C ASP A 812 24.28 31.00 53.45
N LYS A 813 22.95 30.82 53.33
CA LYS A 813 21.94 31.43 54.23
C LYS A 813 20.55 30.85 53.97
N SER A 814 19.99 30.30 55.05
CA SER A 814 18.59 30.00 55.37
C SER A 814 18.01 28.62 54.98
N GLU A 815 17.81 27.80 56.01
CA GLU A 815 16.81 26.73 56.09
C GLU A 815 15.39 27.31 56.09
N ASN A 816 14.47 26.71 55.32
CA ASN A 816 13.18 26.20 55.82
C ASN A 816 12.40 25.50 54.69
N GLY A 817 11.79 24.36 55.02
CA GLY A 817 11.04 23.53 54.09
C GLY A 817 9.71 24.17 53.66
N THR A 818 9.56 24.40 52.36
CA THR A 818 8.27 24.32 51.64
C THR A 818 8.55 24.32 50.13
N ALA A 819 8.16 23.27 49.42
CA ALA A 819 8.24 23.23 47.96
C ALA A 819 7.13 24.12 47.38
N SER A 820 7.46 25.36 46.99
CA SER A 820 6.58 26.24 46.23
C SER A 820 6.97 26.25 44.74
N ASN A 821 5.98 26.00 43.90
CA ASN A 821 6.02 26.13 42.44
C ASN A 821 6.19 27.61 42.04
N THR A 822 7.41 28.03 41.70
CA THR A 822 7.61 29.14 40.74
C THR A 822 9.00 29.06 40.12
N SER A 823 9.07 29.10 38.79
CA SER A 823 10.30 29.11 38.01
C SER A 823 11.02 30.45 38.17
N ALA A 824 12.06 30.49 39.00
CA ALA A 824 13.01 31.60 38.99
C ALA A 824 13.83 31.56 37.68
N LYS A 825 13.69 32.59 36.85
CA LYS A 825 14.61 32.91 35.76
C LYS A 825 15.97 33.28 36.37
N GLY A 826 16.93 32.35 36.34
CA GLY A 826 18.31 32.58 36.76
C GLY A 826 19.21 31.41 36.33
N LYS A 827 20.32 31.72 35.67
CA LYS A 827 21.33 30.75 35.20
C LYS A 827 22.08 30.13 36.39
N ASP A 828 21.55 29.06 36.96
CA ASP A 828 22.33 28.17 37.83
C ASP A 828 22.07 26.70 37.42
N THR A 829 22.69 26.30 36.31
CA THR A 829 22.74 24.89 35.91
C THR A 829 23.72 24.16 36.83
N ALA A 830 23.19 23.42 37.81
CA ALA A 830 23.99 22.47 38.58
C ALA A 830 24.67 21.46 37.63
N GLN A 831 25.99 21.58 37.44
CA GLN A 831 26.76 20.67 36.59
C GLN A 831 26.98 19.34 37.33
N PHE A 832 26.48 18.25 36.75
CA PHE A 832 26.83 16.88 37.17
C PHE A 832 28.17 16.50 36.54
N ARG A 833 29.05 15.85 37.30
CA ARG A 833 30.37 15.40 36.85
C ARG A 833 30.59 13.94 37.22
N LEU A 834 31.06 13.14 36.27
CA LEU A 834 31.66 11.84 36.56
C LEU A 834 33.08 12.08 37.08
N VAL A 835 33.35 11.66 38.31
CA VAL A 835 34.60 11.89 39.02
C VAL A 835 35.29 10.54 39.25
N ARG A 836 36.58 10.47 38.91
CA ARG A 836 37.45 9.31 39.17
C ARG A 836 37.67 9.14 40.67
N ARG A 837 37.80 7.88 41.12
CA ARG A 837 38.35 7.60 42.46
C ARG A 837 39.88 7.70 42.50
N ASP A 838 40.57 7.49 41.38
CA ASP A 838 42.04 7.38 41.33
C ASP A 838 42.70 8.38 40.35
N GLN A 839 43.85 8.94 40.72
CA GLN A 839 44.60 9.96 39.96
C GLN A 839 45.52 9.36 38.87
N LYS A 840 44.98 8.64 37.87
CA LYS A 840 45.75 8.29 36.66
C LYS A 840 45.54 9.32 35.54
N PRO A 841 46.58 9.72 34.77
CA PRO A 841 46.50 10.82 33.81
C PRO A 841 45.87 10.49 32.44
N LYS A 842 45.58 9.22 32.10
CA LYS A 842 45.02 8.81 30.79
C LYS A 842 43.58 8.27 30.93
N VAL A 843 42.70 8.61 29.98
CA VAL A 843 41.32 8.09 29.89
C VAL A 843 41.34 6.66 29.35
N THR A 844 40.68 5.72 30.02
CA THR A 844 40.58 4.31 29.56
C THR A 844 39.34 4.09 28.68
N GLU A 845 39.35 3.04 27.85
CA GLU A 845 38.18 2.65 27.03
C GLU A 845 36.95 2.34 27.91
N GLU A 846 37.17 1.76 29.08
CA GLU A 846 36.14 1.50 30.10
C GLU A 846 35.51 2.78 30.63
N GLU A 847 36.30 3.84 30.88
CA GLU A 847 35.81 5.14 31.32
C GLU A 847 34.96 5.83 30.25
N VAL A 848 35.37 5.75 28.97
CA VAL A 848 34.58 6.27 27.84
C VAL A 848 33.24 5.54 27.73
N LYS A 849 33.27 4.20 27.82
CA LYS A 849 32.06 3.36 27.80
C LYS A 849 31.11 3.69 28.96
N ALA A 850 31.64 3.88 30.16
CA ALA A 850 30.87 4.27 31.33
C ALA A 850 30.24 5.67 31.17
N PHE A 851 31.01 6.64 30.66
CA PHE A 851 30.49 7.99 30.36
C PHE A 851 29.33 7.95 29.36
N ASP A 852 29.50 7.21 28.27
CA ASP A 852 28.48 7.03 27.23
C ASP A 852 27.18 6.42 27.77
N LEU A 853 27.29 5.35 28.56
CA LEU A 853 26.12 4.67 29.14
C LEU A 853 25.39 5.57 30.15
N VAL A 854 26.13 6.33 30.96
CA VAL A 854 25.55 7.30 31.91
C VAL A 854 24.82 8.42 31.18
N ALA A 855 25.43 8.99 30.14
CA ALA A 855 24.80 10.04 29.33
C ALA A 855 23.52 9.55 28.65
N GLN A 856 23.53 8.33 28.10
CA GLN A 856 22.35 7.69 27.51
C GLN A 856 21.24 7.46 28.54
N ALA A 857 21.59 6.90 29.71
CA ALA A 857 20.63 6.69 30.79
C ALA A 857 19.99 8.00 31.26
N PHE A 858 20.76 9.08 31.39
CA PHE A 858 20.22 10.41 31.72
C PHE A 858 19.30 10.96 30.65
N GLY A 859 19.73 10.91 29.38
CA GLY A 859 18.92 11.39 28.27
C GLY A 859 17.58 10.66 28.19
N PHE A 860 17.60 9.34 28.38
CA PHE A 860 16.39 8.52 28.34
C PHE A 860 15.48 8.75 29.55
N TYR A 861 16.05 8.97 30.73
CA TYR A 861 15.29 9.36 31.93
C TYR A 861 14.55 10.69 31.74
N VAL A 862 15.22 11.71 31.18
CA VAL A 862 14.59 13.02 30.94
C VAL A 862 13.43 12.90 29.94
N GLU A 863 13.63 12.17 28.85
CA GLU A 863 12.58 11.92 27.84
C GLU A 863 11.37 11.19 28.44
N LEU A 864 11.62 10.17 29.26
CA LEU A 864 10.56 9.46 29.99
C LEU A 864 9.82 10.37 30.97
N ARG A 865 10.53 11.28 31.63
CA ARG A 865 9.95 12.24 32.57
C ARG A 865 9.07 13.27 31.87
N GLU A 866 9.51 13.81 30.74
CA GLU A 866 8.71 14.71 29.90
C GLU A 866 7.45 14.01 29.43
N LYS A 867 7.58 12.78 28.89
CA LYS A 867 6.44 11.97 28.49
C LYS A 867 5.49 11.70 29.65
N CYS A 868 6.00 11.41 30.84
CA CYS A 868 5.21 11.25 32.05
C CYS A 868 4.45 12.53 32.41
N GLN A 869 5.06 13.71 32.34
CA GLN A 869 4.36 14.97 32.61
C GLN A 869 3.18 15.19 31.66
N ASP A 870 3.35 14.91 30.37
CA ASP A 870 2.29 15.06 29.38
C ASP A 870 1.15 14.05 29.61
N LEU A 871 1.47 12.80 29.90
CA LEU A 871 0.45 11.78 30.20
C LEU A 871 -0.32 12.07 31.50
N LEU A 872 0.37 12.59 32.52
CA LEU A 872 -0.27 12.99 33.78
C LEU A 872 -1.23 14.17 33.59
N LYS A 873 -0.92 15.12 32.69
CA LYS A 873 -1.87 16.17 32.30
C LYS A 873 -3.11 15.57 31.63
N GLY A 874 -2.93 14.59 30.74
CA GLY A 874 -4.02 13.84 30.10
C GLY A 874 -4.93 13.11 31.11
N CYS A 875 -4.37 12.68 32.24
CA CYS A 875 -5.12 12.06 33.34
C CYS A 875 -5.92 13.04 34.21
N GLY A 876 -5.91 14.34 33.90
CA GLY A 876 -6.69 15.35 34.63
C GLY A 876 -8.21 15.16 34.55
N LEU A 877 -8.72 14.45 33.54
CA LEU A 877 -10.14 14.16 33.31
C LEU A 877 -10.52 12.71 33.64
N LYS A 878 -9.76 12.07 34.55
CA LYS A 878 -9.92 10.64 34.83
C LYS A 878 -11.30 10.24 35.31
N LYS A 879 -11.98 11.12 36.05
CA LYS A 879 -13.35 10.92 36.57
C LYS A 879 -14.41 11.05 35.49
N GLU A 880 -14.26 12.03 34.61
CA GLU A 880 -15.20 12.33 33.54
C GLU A 880 -15.16 11.29 32.42
N CYS A 881 -13.98 10.74 32.13
CA CYS A 881 -13.76 9.80 31.05
C CYS A 881 -13.66 8.33 31.49
N SER A 882 -13.90 8.04 32.78
CA SER A 882 -13.81 6.69 33.35
C SER A 882 -12.50 5.97 33.00
N CYS A 883 -11.37 6.68 33.11
CA CYS A 883 -10.03 6.17 32.77
C CYS A 883 -9.10 6.07 33.99
N GLU A 884 -9.66 6.00 35.20
CA GLU A 884 -8.95 5.92 36.47
C GLU A 884 -7.93 4.79 36.50
N ASP A 885 -8.29 3.57 36.09
CA ASP A 885 -7.41 2.41 36.06
C ASP A 885 -6.14 2.62 35.21
N GLN A 886 -6.31 3.29 34.07
CA GLN A 886 -5.22 3.55 33.13
C GLN A 886 -4.29 4.62 33.70
N CYS A 887 -4.89 5.67 34.25
CA CYS A 887 -4.21 6.79 34.86
C CYS A 887 -3.46 6.40 36.13
N GLU A 888 -4.04 5.57 36.99
CA GLU A 888 -3.37 5.07 38.19
C GLU A 888 -2.12 4.25 37.82
N LYS A 889 -2.20 3.44 36.76
CA LYS A 889 -1.04 2.67 36.26
C LYS A 889 0.04 3.58 35.69
N ILE A 890 -0.34 4.63 34.94
CA ILE A 890 0.59 5.64 34.44
C ILE A 890 1.24 6.39 35.61
N GLU A 891 0.45 6.89 36.57
CA GLU A 891 0.92 7.57 37.77
C GLU A 891 1.92 6.71 38.55
N ASN A 892 1.59 5.45 38.78
CA ASN A 892 2.45 4.50 39.50
C ASN A 892 3.76 4.22 38.73
N THR A 893 3.70 4.11 37.41
CA THR A 893 4.88 3.90 36.56
C THR A 893 5.80 5.12 36.60
N CYS A 894 5.23 6.31 36.43
CA CYS A 894 5.97 7.58 36.45
C CYS A 894 6.61 7.87 37.81
N LYS A 895 5.93 7.56 38.93
CA LYS A 895 6.49 7.69 40.28
C LYS A 895 7.65 6.73 40.56
N LYS A 896 7.68 5.57 39.90
CA LYS A 896 8.73 4.55 40.06
C LYS A 896 10.01 4.85 39.28
N LEU A 897 9.98 5.79 38.32
CA LEU A 897 11.17 6.22 37.58
C LEU A 897 12.14 6.96 38.51
N LYS A 898 13.27 6.32 38.81
CA LYS A 898 14.35 6.91 39.63
C LYS A 898 15.57 7.22 38.75
N PRO A 899 16.16 8.43 38.84
CA PRO A 899 17.39 8.76 38.12
C PRO A 899 18.57 7.91 38.61
N LEU A 900 19.71 8.00 37.91
CA LEU A 900 20.99 7.46 38.40
C LEU A 900 21.35 8.08 39.75
N GLU A 901 21.95 7.29 40.63
CA GLU A 901 22.36 7.73 41.96
C GLU A 901 23.51 8.75 41.86
N VAL A 902 23.33 9.93 42.47
CA VAL A 902 24.32 11.02 42.46
C VAL A 902 24.89 11.17 43.86
N LYS A 903 26.21 11.08 44.02
CA LYS A 903 26.88 11.29 45.31
C LYS A 903 27.43 12.71 45.44
N PRO A 904 27.33 13.36 46.61
CA PRO A 904 28.01 14.64 46.84
C PRO A 904 29.54 14.43 46.82
N TYR A 905 30.28 15.34 46.18
CA TYR A 905 31.75 15.33 46.15
C TYR A 905 32.30 16.67 46.67
N GLU A 906 33.17 16.61 47.68
CA GLU A 906 33.90 17.78 48.21
C GLU A 906 35.24 17.92 47.49
N VAL A 907 35.44 19.07 46.85
CA VAL A 907 36.76 19.43 46.31
C VAL A 907 37.56 20.07 47.44
N LYS A 908 38.50 19.33 48.04
CA LYS A 908 39.54 19.94 48.87
C LYS A 908 40.62 20.52 47.94
N THR A 909 40.66 21.83 47.81
CA THR A 909 41.82 22.53 47.22
C THR A 909 42.99 22.43 48.20
N VAL A 910 43.97 21.59 47.90
CA VAL A 910 45.28 21.60 48.56
C VAL A 910 46.20 22.45 47.69
N THR A 911 46.56 23.64 48.17
CA THR A 911 47.68 24.43 47.62
C THR A 911 48.99 23.85 48.17
N GLU A 912 49.61 22.94 47.43
CA GLU A 912 51.01 22.58 47.65
C GLU A 912 51.91 23.53 46.85
N THR A 913 52.55 24.47 47.55
CA THR A 913 53.71 25.22 47.08
C THR A 913 54.94 24.33 47.20
N ASN A 914 55.32 23.64 46.13
CA ASN A 914 56.65 23.04 46.01
C ASN A 914 57.47 23.77 44.95
N ILE A 915 58.44 24.54 45.46
CA ILE A 915 59.58 25.10 44.76
C ILE A 915 60.59 23.95 44.58
N THR A 916 60.94 23.56 43.35
CA THR A 916 62.31 23.07 43.06
C THR A 916 62.63 23.14 41.57
N THR A 917 63.83 23.64 41.32
CA THR A 917 64.50 24.03 40.08
C THR A 917 64.76 22.84 39.14
N VAL A 918 64.45 22.99 37.85
CA VAL A 918 64.95 22.11 36.78
C VAL A 918 66.20 22.76 36.20
N THR A 919 67.32 22.03 36.25
CA THR A 919 68.57 22.37 35.57
C THR A 919 68.40 22.11 34.07
N GLU A 920 68.63 23.14 33.26
CA GLU A 920 68.73 23.06 31.80
C GLU A 920 69.98 22.27 31.38
N THR A 921 69.84 21.44 30.34
CA THR A 921 70.93 21.20 29.39
C THR A 921 70.44 21.67 28.02
N VAL A 922 71.07 22.75 27.57
CA VAL A 922 70.83 23.46 26.32
C VAL A 922 71.48 22.70 25.15
N LYS A 923 70.79 22.64 24.00
CA LYS A 923 71.42 22.82 22.69
C LYS A 923 70.66 23.91 21.94
N GLU A 924 71.34 25.04 21.78
CA GLU A 924 70.94 26.22 21.01
C GLU A 924 70.88 25.95 19.51
N ALA A 925 69.92 26.60 18.84
CA ALA A 925 70.18 27.40 17.65
C ALA A 925 69.26 28.64 17.69
N GLU A 926 69.88 29.81 17.64
CA GLU A 926 69.36 31.16 17.85
C GLU A 926 68.61 31.77 16.65
N LYS A 927 67.65 32.67 16.95
CA LYS A 927 67.51 34.11 16.53
C LYS A 927 66.03 34.55 16.51
N THR A 928 65.52 35.22 17.57
CA THR A 928 65.37 36.71 17.78
C THR A 928 64.46 37.38 16.73
N VAL A 929 63.37 38.12 16.99
CA VAL A 929 62.97 39.19 17.97
C VAL A 929 61.41 39.29 17.90
N GLY A 930 60.58 39.67 18.87
CA GLY A 930 60.70 40.28 20.19
C GLY A 930 59.36 40.31 20.95
N ASP A 931 59.37 41.03 22.08
CA ASP A 931 58.56 40.94 23.30
C ASP A 931 57.02 40.85 23.24
N GLY A 932 56.45 40.06 24.16
CA GLY A 932 55.05 40.19 24.62
C GLY A 932 54.48 38.98 25.38
N GLU A 933 54.54 39.04 26.72
CA GLU A 933 53.83 38.23 27.74
C GLU A 933 53.86 36.68 27.69
N LYS A 934 54.41 36.09 28.77
CA LYS A 934 54.49 34.64 29.02
C LYS A 934 53.12 33.97 29.07
N CYS A 935 52.69 33.33 27.98
CA CYS A 935 51.73 32.23 28.04
C CYS A 935 52.43 30.97 28.56
N LYS A 936 51.95 30.40 29.68
CA LYS A 936 52.28 29.01 30.03
C LYS A 936 51.72 28.10 28.93
N SER A 937 52.60 27.40 28.22
CA SER A 937 52.23 26.39 27.23
C SER A 937 51.42 25.27 27.89
N LEU A 938 50.29 24.95 27.27
CA LEU A 938 49.48 23.76 27.56
C LEU A 938 49.97 22.63 26.65
N SER A 939 50.33 21.48 27.23
CA SER A 939 50.59 20.27 26.45
C SER A 939 49.27 19.65 25.99
N THR A 940 49.03 19.59 24.68
CA THR A 940 47.98 18.78 24.07
C THR A 940 48.47 17.34 23.96
N SER A 941 47.76 16.36 24.54
CA SER A 941 48.03 14.94 24.27
C SER A 941 47.01 14.41 23.27
N ASP A 942 47.44 14.20 22.03
CA ASP A 942 46.65 13.44 21.06
C ASP A 942 46.75 11.95 21.41
N THR A 943 45.61 11.31 21.66
CA THR A 943 45.55 9.86 21.88
C THR A 943 44.76 9.24 20.73
N TRP A 944 45.41 8.33 20.02
CA TRP A 944 44.82 7.62 18.89
C TRP A 944 44.24 6.30 19.38
N ILE A 945 42.95 6.06 19.11
CA ILE A 945 42.31 4.77 19.39
C ILE A 945 41.82 4.21 18.05
N THR A 946 42.42 3.10 17.63
CA THR A 946 42.06 2.36 16.43
C THR A 946 41.17 1.19 16.83
N HIS A 947 39.90 1.21 16.42
CA HIS A 947 39.00 0.07 16.59
C HIS A 947 39.03 -0.79 15.32
N THR A 948 39.34 -2.08 15.45
CA THR A 948 39.24 -3.06 14.35
C THR A 948 38.13 -4.05 14.68
N SER A 949 36.94 -3.83 14.12
CA SER A 949 35.82 -4.78 14.28
C SER A 949 35.91 -5.86 13.20
N THR A 950 36.06 -7.12 13.61
CA THR A 950 35.90 -8.30 12.75
C THR A 950 34.51 -8.88 12.97
N HIS A 951 33.56 -8.54 12.09
CA HIS A 951 32.31 -9.26 11.99
C HIS A 951 32.45 -10.39 10.95
N THR A 952 32.15 -11.62 11.35
CA THR A 952 32.00 -12.75 10.43
C THR A 952 30.66 -12.63 9.70
N SER A 953 30.65 -11.82 8.63
CA SER A 953 29.61 -11.80 7.61
C SER A 953 30.31 -11.95 6.26
N THR A 954 29.75 -12.75 5.36
CA THR A 954 30.36 -13.23 4.10
C THR A 954 30.52 -12.15 3.01
N SER A 955 30.96 -10.95 3.37
CA SER A 955 31.35 -9.88 2.46
C SER A 955 32.53 -9.12 3.07
N THR A 956 33.68 -9.22 2.40
CA THR A 956 34.97 -8.69 2.85
C THR A 956 35.01 -7.17 2.66
N THR A 957 34.58 -6.41 3.66
CA THR A 957 34.93 -4.99 3.81
C THR A 957 35.26 -4.70 5.28
N THR A 958 36.56 -4.63 5.58
CA THR A 958 37.08 -4.20 6.88
C THR A 958 36.88 -2.69 7.00
N SER A 959 36.05 -2.25 7.95
CA SER A 959 35.79 -0.83 8.19
C SER A 959 36.67 -0.36 9.36
N THR A 960 37.70 0.45 9.08
CA THR A 960 38.53 1.07 10.11
C THR A 960 37.93 2.44 10.45
N VAL A 961 37.31 2.57 11.63
CA VAL A 961 36.77 3.85 12.10
C VAL A 961 37.80 4.50 13.02
N THR A 962 38.50 5.51 12.51
CA THR A 962 39.43 6.32 13.31
C THR A 962 38.66 7.48 13.92
N SER A 963 38.47 7.47 15.24
CA SER A 963 37.79 8.56 15.96
C SER A 963 38.83 9.50 16.59
N ARG A 964 38.82 10.78 16.21
CA ARG A 964 39.66 11.82 16.82
C ARG A 964 38.88 12.52 17.93
N ILE A 965 39.36 12.42 19.17
CA ILE A 965 38.80 13.16 20.32
C ILE A 965 39.79 14.26 20.69
N THR A 966 39.42 15.52 20.41
CA THR A 966 40.20 16.70 20.82
C THR A 966 39.59 17.28 22.10
N LEU A 967 40.33 17.26 23.21
CA LEU A 967 39.93 17.88 24.48
C LEU A 967 40.47 19.32 24.55
N THR A 968 39.62 20.31 24.30
CA THR A 968 39.94 21.74 24.48
C THR A 968 39.40 22.26 25.80
N SER A 969 40.30 22.66 26.71
CA SER A 969 39.96 23.40 27.92
C SER A 969 39.81 24.89 27.58
N THR A 970 38.61 25.47 27.71
CA THR A 970 38.38 26.90 27.50
C THR A 970 38.44 27.68 28.82
N ARG A 971 39.46 28.53 28.99
CA ARG A 971 39.33 29.76 29.80
C ARG A 971 39.28 30.95 28.85
N ARG A 972 38.38 31.88 29.14
CA ARG A 972 38.04 33.05 28.32
C ARG A 972 39.23 34.01 28.19
N CYS A 973 39.70 34.24 26.97
CA CYS A 973 40.33 35.50 26.57
C CYS A 973 39.33 36.30 25.72
N LYS A 974 39.25 37.62 25.92
CA LYS A 974 38.40 38.52 25.10
C LYS A 974 38.93 38.55 23.66
N PRO A 975 38.07 38.59 22.63
CA PRO A 975 38.53 38.68 21.25
C PRO A 975 38.95 40.11 20.93
N THR A 976 40.20 40.29 20.51
CA THR A 976 40.65 41.47 19.76
C THR A 976 40.44 41.21 18.27
N LYS A 977 39.99 42.23 17.53
CA LYS A 977 39.84 42.21 16.07
C LYS A 977 41.21 42.16 15.39
N CYS A 978 41.35 41.31 14.37
CA CYS A 978 42.33 41.50 13.30
C CYS A 978 41.65 41.26 11.94
N THR A 979 41.95 42.17 11.01
CA THR A 979 41.52 42.26 9.61
C THR A 979 42.59 41.71 8.67
N THR A 980 42.13 41.11 7.56
CA THR A 980 42.71 41.01 6.19
C THR A 980 44.09 40.37 5.95
N GLY A 981 44.12 39.43 4.98
CA GLY A 981 45.29 38.95 4.24
C GLY A 981 44.91 37.80 3.30
N GLU A 982 45.27 37.92 2.02
CA GLU A 982 44.82 37.18 0.82
C GLU A 982 45.34 35.74 0.63
N GLU A 983 44.55 35.00 -0.17
CA GLU A 983 44.83 33.97 -1.19
C GLU A 983 45.95 32.91 -1.00
N ASP A 984 45.56 31.63 -1.05
CA ASP A 984 46.01 30.73 -2.14
C ASP A 984 45.25 29.38 -2.18
N GLU A 985 44.71 29.12 -3.36
CA GLU A 985 44.47 27.86 -4.09
C GLU A 985 44.22 26.52 -3.35
N ALA A 986 42.95 26.11 -3.32
CA ALA A 986 42.58 24.69 -3.43
C ALA A 986 41.30 24.59 -4.28
N GLY A 987 41.46 24.03 -5.48
CA GLY A 987 40.48 24.02 -6.55
C GLY A 987 39.13 23.40 -6.20
N GLU A 988 38.11 23.95 -6.86
CA GLU A 988 36.74 23.48 -6.89
C GLU A 988 36.64 21.98 -7.19
N VAL A 989 36.04 21.22 -6.28
CA VAL A 989 35.49 19.89 -6.58
C VAL A 989 33.99 20.03 -6.79
N LYS A 990 33.57 20.04 -8.05
CA LYS A 990 32.17 19.91 -8.45
C LYS A 990 31.58 18.59 -7.92
N PRO A 991 30.33 18.59 -7.42
CA PRO A 991 29.66 17.34 -7.04
C PRO A 991 29.41 16.49 -8.28
N SER A 992 29.87 15.24 -8.23
CA SER A 992 29.70 14.23 -9.27
C SER A 992 28.24 14.03 -9.67
N GLU A 993 27.95 14.25 -10.95
CA GLU A 993 26.82 13.67 -11.64
C GLU A 993 26.86 12.13 -11.49
N GLY A 994 25.70 11.52 -11.26
CA GLY A 994 25.59 10.08 -11.07
C GLY A 994 26.10 9.30 -12.28
N LEU A 995 26.93 8.29 -12.01
CA LEU A 995 27.31 7.26 -12.97
C LEU A 995 26.05 6.56 -13.51
N ARG A 996 25.64 6.93 -14.73
CA ARG A 996 24.81 6.07 -15.59
C ARG A 996 25.68 4.92 -16.08
N MET A 997 25.49 3.72 -15.53
CA MET A 997 26.02 2.49 -16.14
C MET A 997 25.04 2.01 -17.22
N SER A 998 25.46 2.05 -18.48
CA SER A 998 24.78 1.39 -19.59
C SER A 998 25.09 -0.12 -19.56
N GLY A 999 24.05 -0.94 -19.75
CA GLY A 999 24.05 -2.39 -19.48
C GLY A 999 24.87 -3.28 -20.42
N TRP A 1000 25.92 -2.79 -21.09
CA TRP A 1000 26.73 -3.60 -22.01
C TRP A 1000 28.12 -3.98 -21.46
N SER A 1001 28.66 -3.28 -20.46
CA SER A 1001 30.02 -3.54 -19.94
C SER A 1001 30.10 -4.71 -18.94
N VAL A 1002 28.98 -5.14 -18.35
CA VAL A 1002 28.94 -6.20 -17.32
C VAL A 1002 29.03 -7.62 -17.92
N MET A 1003 28.70 -7.80 -19.21
CA MET A 1003 28.77 -9.12 -19.86
C MET A 1003 30.20 -9.62 -20.13
N ARG A 1004 31.21 -8.74 -20.22
CA ARG A 1004 32.61 -9.18 -20.43
C ARG A 1004 33.25 -9.74 -19.15
N GLY A 1005 32.92 -9.19 -17.98
CA GLY A 1005 33.46 -9.68 -16.71
C GLY A 1005 32.95 -11.08 -16.34
N VAL A 1006 31.69 -11.38 -16.63
CA VAL A 1006 31.07 -12.69 -16.32
C VAL A 1006 31.57 -13.79 -17.27
N LEU A 1007 31.83 -13.48 -18.54
CA LEU A 1007 32.37 -14.45 -19.51
C LEU A 1007 33.84 -14.82 -19.22
N VAL A 1008 34.66 -13.87 -18.73
CA VAL A 1008 36.06 -14.15 -18.35
C VAL A 1008 36.13 -15.01 -17.08
N VAL A 1009 35.24 -14.78 -16.11
CA VAL A 1009 35.18 -15.59 -14.87
C VAL A 1009 34.59 -16.99 -15.14
N MET A 1010 33.67 -17.14 -16.10
CA MET A 1010 33.19 -18.45 -16.55
C MET A 1010 34.25 -19.24 -17.33
N MET A 1011 35.11 -18.58 -18.13
CA MET A 1011 36.21 -19.26 -18.83
C MET A 1011 37.32 -19.75 -17.88
N ILE A 1012 37.62 -19.00 -16.81
CA ILE A 1012 38.62 -19.42 -15.81
C ILE A 1012 38.12 -20.59 -14.95
N SER A 1013 36.80 -20.72 -14.76
CA SER A 1013 36.21 -21.81 -13.96
C SER A 1013 36.04 -23.14 -14.73
N PHE A 1014 36.31 -23.15 -16.04
CA PHE A 1014 36.35 -24.38 -16.86
C PHE A 1014 37.78 -24.87 -17.14
N MET A 1015 38.82 -24.12 -16.71
CA MET A 1015 40.23 -24.47 -16.87
C MET A 1015 40.94 -24.79 -15.53
N ILE A 1016 40.18 -24.89 -14.44
CA ILE A 1016 40.57 -25.49 -13.15
C ILE A 1016 39.58 -26.62 -12.90
#